data_AF-A0A744GR37-F1
#
_entry.id   AF-A0A744GR37-F1
#
_cell.length_a   1.000
_cell.length_b   1.000
_cell.length_c   1.000
_cell.angle_alpha   90.00
_cell.angle_beta   90.00
_cell.angle_gamma   90.00
#
_symmetry.space_group_name_H-M   'P 1'
#
loop_
_entity.id
_entity.type
_entity.pdbx_description
1 polymer ?
#
loop_
_entity_poly.entity_id
_entity_poly.type
_entity_poly.pdbx_seq_one_letter_code
_entity_poly.pdbx_strand_id
1 'polypeptide(L)'
;MSINSIEELNALVARVKKAQRQYASFTQQQVDKIFRAAALAAADARIPLAKMAVAESGMGIVEDKVIKNHFASEYIYNAYKDEKTCGVLSEDDTFGTITIAEPVGIICGIVPTTNPTSTAIFKSLISLKTRNAIIFSPHPRAKEATNKAADIVLQAAIAAGAPKDLIGWIDQPSVELSNALMHHPDINLILATGGPGMVKAAYSSGKPAIGVGAGNTPVVIDETADIKRAVASILMSKTFDNGVICASEQSVVVVDSVYDAVRERFAKCGAVILNKKERKAVGGVLLKNGALNAAIVGQSAATIAEIAGIFVPENSKVLIGEVSATDVSEPFAHEKLSPTLAMYRAKDFSDAVDKAEQLVAMGGIGHTSCLYTDQDNQPERVAYFGQMMKTARILINTPASQGGIGDLYNFKLAPSLTLGCGSWGGNSISENVGPKHLINKKTVAKRAENMLWHKLPKSIYFRRGSLPIALDEVITDGHKRALIVTDRFLFNNGYADQITSVLKAAGVETEVFFEVEADPTLSVVRKGAELANSFKPDVIIALGGGSPMDAAKIMWVMYEHPETHFEELALRFMDIRKRIYKFPKMGVKAKMIAVTTTSGTGSEVTPFAVVTDDATGQKYPLADYALTPDMAIVDANLVMDMPKSLCAFGGLDAVTHALEAYVSVLASEFSDGQALQALKLLKENLPASYHEGSKNPVARERVHSAATIAGIAFANAFLGVCHSMAHKLGSQFHIPHGLANALLICNVIRYNANDNPTKQTAFSQYDRPQARRRYAEIADHLGLSAPGDRTAAKIEKLLAWLESIKDELGIPKSIREAGVQEADFLAHVDKLSEDAFDDQCTGANPRYPLVSELRQLLLASFYGEAFAEQ
;
A
#
# COMPACT_ATOMS: atom_id res chain seq x y z
N MET A 1 13.44 -16.42 -46.54
CA MET A 1 12.53 -15.62 -47.37
C MET A 1 12.68 -14.18 -46.91
N SER A 2 12.80 -13.24 -47.85
CA SER A 2 12.73 -11.81 -47.55
C SER A 2 11.34 -11.50 -46.98
N ILE A 3 11.22 -10.50 -46.11
CA ILE A 3 9.93 -10.04 -45.55
C ILE A 3 9.60 -8.67 -46.13
N ASN A 4 8.71 -8.66 -47.10
CA ASN A 4 8.24 -7.49 -47.84
C ASN A 4 6.71 -7.43 -48.01
N SER A 5 5.96 -8.47 -47.59
CA SER A 5 4.49 -8.50 -47.59
C SER A 5 3.88 -8.82 -46.23
N ILE A 6 2.59 -8.52 -46.05
CA ILE A 6 1.84 -8.85 -44.83
C ILE A 6 1.75 -10.37 -44.62
N GLU A 7 1.65 -11.15 -45.71
CA GLU A 7 1.58 -12.61 -45.65
C GLU A 7 2.88 -13.20 -45.11
N GLU A 8 4.02 -12.69 -45.58
CA GLU A 8 5.35 -13.08 -45.10
C GLU A 8 5.58 -12.66 -43.64
N LEU A 9 5.07 -11.48 -43.25
CA LEU A 9 5.09 -11.00 -41.88
C LEU A 9 4.28 -11.92 -40.95
N ASN A 10 3.07 -12.32 -41.34
CA ASN A 10 2.24 -13.25 -40.57
C ASN A 10 2.93 -14.61 -40.44
N ALA A 11 3.54 -15.11 -41.53
CA ALA A 11 4.35 -16.33 -41.49
C ALA A 11 5.60 -16.20 -40.61
N LEU A 12 6.19 -15.00 -40.51
CA LEU A 12 7.29 -14.69 -39.58
C LEU A 12 6.83 -14.76 -38.14
N VAL A 13 5.74 -14.07 -37.80
CA VAL A 13 5.21 -14.08 -36.44
C VAL A 13 4.87 -15.51 -36.00
N ALA A 14 4.29 -16.33 -36.88
CA ALA A 14 3.96 -17.72 -36.57
C ALA A 14 5.17 -18.59 -36.22
N ARG A 15 6.27 -18.51 -36.98
CA ARG A 15 7.50 -19.27 -36.68
C ARG A 15 8.22 -18.74 -35.43
N VAL A 16 8.25 -17.43 -35.25
CA VAL A 16 8.82 -16.78 -34.05
C VAL A 16 8.05 -17.16 -32.79
N LYS A 17 6.71 -17.22 -32.87
CA LYS A 17 5.84 -17.68 -31.76
C LYS A 17 6.18 -19.10 -31.33
N LYS A 18 6.41 -20.00 -32.29
CA LYS A 18 6.82 -21.37 -32.01
C LYS A 18 8.19 -21.41 -31.32
N ALA A 19 9.15 -20.63 -31.81
CA ALA A 19 10.48 -20.49 -31.20
C ALA A 19 10.40 -19.94 -29.77
N GLN A 20 9.57 -18.91 -29.53
CA GLN A 20 9.37 -18.32 -28.22
C GLN A 20 8.81 -19.34 -27.22
N ARG A 21 7.79 -20.12 -27.62
CA ARG A 21 7.21 -21.17 -26.76
C ARG A 21 8.24 -22.22 -26.35
N GLN A 22 9.11 -22.62 -27.28
CA GLN A 22 10.22 -23.51 -26.96
C GLN A 22 11.21 -22.83 -25.99
N TYR A 23 11.58 -21.58 -26.27
CA TYR A 23 12.58 -20.85 -25.49
C TYR A 23 12.11 -20.49 -24.07
N ALA A 24 10.80 -20.29 -23.88
CA ALA A 24 10.21 -20.06 -22.56
C ALA A 24 10.47 -21.20 -21.56
N SER A 25 10.66 -22.43 -22.06
CA SER A 25 10.97 -23.61 -21.22
C SER A 25 12.42 -23.69 -20.76
N PHE A 26 13.30 -22.80 -21.24
CA PHE A 26 14.71 -22.85 -20.91
C PHE A 26 15.00 -22.43 -19.47
N THR A 27 15.98 -23.09 -18.88
CA THR A 27 16.53 -22.77 -17.56
C THR A 27 17.39 -21.51 -17.59
N GLN A 28 17.64 -20.92 -16.42
CA GLN A 28 18.52 -19.75 -16.27
C GLN A 28 19.91 -20.00 -16.88
N GLN A 29 20.51 -21.18 -16.63
CA GLN A 29 21.84 -21.53 -17.16
C GLN A 29 21.88 -21.59 -18.69
N GLN A 30 20.85 -22.16 -19.32
CA GLN A 30 20.76 -22.21 -20.79
C GLN A 30 20.63 -20.79 -21.37
N VAL A 31 19.81 -19.95 -20.76
CA VAL A 31 19.63 -18.55 -21.16
C VAL A 31 20.90 -17.74 -20.96
N ASP A 32 21.61 -17.90 -19.85
CA ASP A 32 22.84 -17.16 -19.55
C ASP A 32 23.97 -17.49 -20.53
N LYS A 33 24.06 -18.78 -20.94
CA LYS A 33 24.97 -19.22 -22.01
C LYS A 33 24.66 -18.51 -23.33
N ILE A 34 23.39 -18.46 -23.71
CA ILE A 34 22.90 -17.80 -24.93
C ILE A 34 23.17 -16.30 -24.88
N PHE A 35 22.85 -15.65 -23.75
CA PHE A 35 23.07 -14.23 -23.52
C PHE A 35 24.54 -13.84 -23.68
N ARG A 36 25.46 -14.63 -23.10
CA ARG A 36 26.90 -14.41 -23.24
C ARG A 36 27.38 -14.58 -24.68
N ALA A 37 26.97 -15.65 -25.36
CA ALA A 37 27.40 -15.91 -26.74
C ALA A 37 26.93 -14.81 -27.70
N ALA A 38 25.68 -14.38 -27.56
CA ALA A 38 25.12 -13.26 -28.30
C ALA A 38 25.86 -11.93 -28.05
N ALA A 39 26.18 -11.63 -26.78
CA ALA A 39 26.89 -10.41 -26.42
C ALA A 39 28.32 -10.39 -27.00
N LEU A 40 29.05 -11.50 -26.94
CA LEU A 40 30.39 -11.62 -27.53
C LEU A 40 30.38 -11.41 -29.05
N ALA A 41 29.43 -12.04 -29.75
CA ALA A 41 29.31 -11.89 -31.20
C ALA A 41 28.99 -10.44 -31.61
N ALA A 42 28.12 -9.76 -30.86
CA ALA A 42 27.82 -8.35 -31.08
C ALA A 42 29.05 -7.45 -30.81
N ALA A 43 29.81 -7.72 -29.75
CA ALA A 43 31.02 -6.97 -29.40
C ALA A 43 32.14 -7.15 -30.43
N ASP A 44 32.32 -8.36 -30.96
CA ASP A 44 33.32 -8.65 -32.01
C ASP A 44 32.94 -7.95 -33.33
N ALA A 45 31.66 -7.95 -33.69
CA ALA A 45 31.13 -7.30 -34.88
C ALA A 45 30.99 -5.76 -34.79
N ARG A 46 31.43 -5.12 -33.70
CA ARG A 46 31.23 -3.69 -33.45
C ARG A 46 31.70 -2.77 -34.59
N ILE A 47 32.83 -3.11 -35.24
CA ILE A 47 33.44 -2.31 -36.32
C ILE A 47 32.70 -2.51 -37.65
N PRO A 48 32.51 -3.74 -38.18
CA PRO A 48 31.73 -3.94 -39.40
C PRO A 48 30.32 -3.32 -39.33
N LEU A 49 29.63 -3.48 -38.20
CA LEU A 49 28.29 -2.92 -37.99
C LEU A 49 28.29 -1.38 -37.98
N ALA A 50 29.29 -0.76 -37.37
CA ALA A 50 29.44 0.69 -37.38
C ALA A 50 29.66 1.24 -38.80
N LYS A 51 30.54 0.59 -39.59
CA LYS A 51 30.79 0.95 -40.99
C LYS A 51 29.52 0.82 -41.84
N MET A 52 28.79 -0.28 -41.68
CA MET A 52 27.53 -0.50 -42.41
C MET A 52 26.47 0.54 -42.04
N ALA A 53 26.35 0.86 -40.74
CA ALA A 53 25.42 1.89 -40.29
C ALA A 53 25.73 3.26 -40.88
N VAL A 54 27.00 3.69 -40.93
CA VAL A 54 27.38 4.98 -41.55
C VAL A 54 27.13 4.96 -43.05
N ALA A 55 27.55 3.89 -43.74
CA ALA A 55 27.40 3.76 -45.19
C ALA A 55 25.94 3.79 -45.64
N GLU A 56 25.04 3.11 -44.91
CA GLU A 56 23.62 3.04 -45.26
C GLU A 56 22.85 4.30 -44.83
N SER A 57 23.09 4.78 -43.60
CA SER A 57 22.32 5.90 -43.04
C SER A 57 22.80 7.28 -43.52
N GLY A 58 24.07 7.37 -43.93
CA GLY A 58 24.73 8.63 -44.29
C GLY A 58 24.91 9.58 -43.10
N MET A 59 24.83 9.10 -41.85
CA MET A 59 24.95 9.93 -40.65
C MET A 59 25.84 9.31 -39.58
N GLY A 60 26.45 10.18 -38.76
CA GLY A 60 27.30 9.79 -37.64
C GLY A 60 28.73 9.43 -38.04
N ILE A 61 29.48 8.92 -37.07
CA ILE A 61 30.92 8.62 -37.20
C ILE A 61 31.18 7.16 -36.84
N VAL A 62 32.06 6.49 -37.58
CA VAL A 62 32.32 5.05 -37.42
C VAL A 62 32.81 4.74 -36.01
N GLU A 63 33.81 5.47 -35.52
CA GLU A 63 34.44 5.28 -34.21
C GLU A 63 33.44 5.44 -33.06
N ASP A 64 32.55 6.42 -33.15
CA ASP A 64 31.54 6.65 -32.12
C ASP A 64 30.44 5.58 -32.14
N LYS A 65 30.04 5.11 -33.33
CA LYS A 65 29.13 3.96 -33.46
C LYS A 65 29.76 2.66 -32.97
N VAL A 66 31.08 2.49 -33.09
CA VAL A 66 31.80 1.36 -32.49
C VAL A 66 31.61 1.36 -30.97
N ILE A 67 31.79 2.51 -30.32
CA ILE A 67 31.59 2.65 -28.87
C ILE A 67 30.14 2.29 -28.51
N LYS A 68 29.14 2.76 -29.28
CA LYS A 68 27.73 2.44 -29.03
C LYS A 68 27.40 0.95 -29.18
N ASN A 69 27.94 0.29 -30.20
CA ASN A 69 27.74 -1.16 -30.39
C ASN A 69 28.42 -1.96 -29.27
N HIS A 70 29.60 -1.52 -28.84
CA HIS A 70 30.31 -2.15 -27.73
C HIS A 70 29.58 -1.94 -26.40
N PHE A 71 29.11 -0.73 -26.12
CA PHE A 71 28.27 -0.43 -24.97
C PHE A 71 27.01 -1.31 -24.94
N ALA A 72 26.29 -1.39 -26.07
CA ALA A 72 25.07 -2.19 -26.18
C ALA A 72 25.28 -3.69 -25.94
N SER A 73 26.52 -4.18 -26.00
CA SER A 73 26.88 -5.57 -25.73
C SER A 73 27.52 -5.76 -24.37
N GLU A 74 28.68 -5.14 -24.12
CA GLU A 74 29.49 -5.34 -22.92
C GLU A 74 28.81 -4.82 -21.65
N TYR A 75 28.36 -3.57 -21.65
CA TYR A 75 27.75 -2.93 -20.47
C TYR A 75 26.39 -3.55 -20.15
N ILE A 76 25.61 -3.85 -21.18
CA ILE A 76 24.33 -4.57 -21.05
C ILE A 76 24.54 -5.98 -20.50
N TYR A 77 25.54 -6.71 -20.99
CA TYR A 77 25.87 -8.02 -20.45
C TYR A 77 26.34 -7.93 -18.99
N ASN A 78 27.24 -7.00 -18.69
CA ASN A 78 27.79 -6.83 -17.35
C ASN A 78 26.70 -6.57 -16.30
N ALA A 79 25.80 -5.63 -16.58
CA ALA A 79 24.74 -5.24 -15.66
C ALA A 79 23.69 -6.34 -15.45
N TYR A 80 23.33 -7.07 -16.52
CA TYR A 80 22.15 -7.95 -16.50
C TYR A 80 22.46 -9.45 -16.48
N LYS A 81 23.73 -9.87 -16.57
CA LYS A 81 24.10 -11.31 -16.58
C LYS A 81 23.61 -12.06 -15.33
N ASP A 82 23.67 -11.41 -14.15
CA ASP A 82 23.33 -12.03 -12.87
C ASP A 82 21.86 -11.75 -12.44
N GLU A 83 21.12 -10.94 -13.22
CA GLU A 83 19.72 -10.69 -12.94
C GLU A 83 18.92 -11.98 -13.11
N LYS A 84 18.22 -12.41 -12.06
CA LYS A 84 17.32 -13.56 -12.12
C LYS A 84 16.10 -13.19 -12.96
N THR A 85 15.90 -13.92 -14.04
CA THR A 85 14.80 -13.70 -15.00
C THR A 85 14.04 -15.00 -15.33
N CYS A 86 14.48 -16.12 -14.75
CA CYS A 86 13.89 -17.45 -14.92
C CYS A 86 13.36 -18.01 -13.60
N GLY A 87 12.08 -18.37 -13.58
CA GLY A 87 11.50 -19.10 -12.46
C GLY A 87 11.33 -18.20 -11.24
N VAL A 88 11.66 -18.72 -10.05
CA VAL A 88 11.48 -17.99 -8.78
C VAL A 88 12.50 -16.85 -8.66
N LEU A 89 12.00 -15.62 -8.56
CA LEU A 89 12.80 -14.42 -8.30
C LEU A 89 13.08 -14.26 -6.81
N SER A 90 12.03 -14.41 -6.00
CA SER A 90 12.05 -14.31 -4.55
C SER A 90 11.00 -15.22 -3.94
N GLU A 91 11.31 -15.75 -2.77
CA GLU A 91 10.42 -16.57 -1.96
C GLU A 91 10.53 -16.06 -0.51
N ASP A 92 9.38 -15.74 0.06
CA ASP A 92 9.22 -15.42 1.48
C ASP A 92 8.33 -16.51 2.07
N ASP A 93 8.96 -17.49 2.72
CA ASP A 93 8.25 -18.62 3.31
C ASP A 93 7.43 -18.22 4.53
N THR A 94 7.82 -17.14 5.23
CA THR A 94 7.10 -16.65 6.42
C THR A 94 5.73 -16.09 6.05
N PHE A 95 5.66 -15.27 4.99
CA PHE A 95 4.38 -14.76 4.47
C PHE A 95 3.77 -15.65 3.39
N GLY A 96 4.45 -16.75 3.03
CA GLY A 96 3.98 -17.70 2.03
C GLY A 96 3.86 -17.10 0.63
N THR A 97 4.78 -16.21 0.24
CA THR A 97 4.77 -15.58 -1.09
C THR A 97 5.92 -16.06 -1.96
N ILE A 98 5.63 -16.35 -3.23
CA ILE A 98 6.65 -16.71 -4.24
C ILE A 98 6.42 -15.83 -5.46
N THR A 99 7.43 -15.03 -5.83
CA THR A 99 7.40 -14.24 -7.07
C THR A 99 8.09 -15.02 -8.17
N ILE A 100 7.36 -15.34 -9.23
CA ILE A 100 7.85 -16.11 -10.37
C ILE A 100 7.88 -15.22 -11.62
N ALA A 101 9.00 -15.23 -12.35
CA ALA A 101 9.16 -14.55 -13.63
C ALA A 101 8.76 -15.45 -14.80
N GLU A 102 7.86 -14.95 -15.63
CA GLU A 102 7.53 -15.49 -16.95
C GLU A 102 7.85 -14.48 -18.06
N PRO A 103 8.26 -14.93 -19.25
CA PRO A 103 8.44 -14.05 -20.40
C PRO A 103 7.11 -13.36 -20.78
N VAL A 104 7.19 -12.16 -21.34
CA VAL A 104 6.01 -11.46 -21.90
C VAL A 104 5.50 -12.10 -23.20
N GLY A 105 6.38 -12.78 -23.95
CA GLY A 105 6.05 -13.42 -25.22
C GLY A 105 6.88 -12.87 -26.37
N ILE A 106 6.22 -12.34 -27.40
CA ILE A 106 6.86 -11.77 -28.60
C ILE A 106 6.81 -10.25 -28.56
N ILE A 107 7.95 -9.63 -28.81
CA ILE A 107 8.14 -8.18 -28.78
C ILE A 107 8.23 -7.63 -30.21
N CYS A 108 7.55 -6.53 -30.49
CA CYS A 108 7.79 -5.71 -31.68
C CYS A 108 8.86 -4.66 -31.36
N GLY A 109 10.04 -4.76 -31.98
CA GLY A 109 11.14 -3.82 -31.78
C GLY A 109 11.16 -2.74 -32.86
N ILE A 110 10.73 -1.52 -32.56
CA ILE A 110 10.91 -0.40 -33.49
C ILE A 110 12.31 0.19 -33.33
N VAL A 111 13.02 0.38 -34.44
CA VAL A 111 14.43 0.81 -34.44
C VAL A 111 14.61 2.11 -35.23
N PRO A 112 15.28 3.13 -34.67
CA PRO A 112 15.51 4.40 -35.35
C PRO A 112 16.74 4.34 -36.27
N THR A 113 16.84 5.29 -37.21
CA THR A 113 18.04 5.45 -38.05
C THR A 113 19.26 6.01 -37.30
N THR A 114 19.07 6.59 -36.12
CA THR A 114 20.13 7.26 -35.34
C THR A 114 21.07 6.25 -34.66
N ASN A 115 20.47 5.20 -34.09
CA ASN A 115 21.12 4.15 -33.31
C ASN A 115 20.74 2.75 -33.84
N PRO A 116 20.87 2.45 -35.15
CA PRO A 116 20.23 1.28 -35.75
C PRO A 116 20.75 -0.03 -35.16
N THR A 117 22.06 -0.22 -35.23
CA THR A 117 22.76 -1.44 -34.81
C THR A 117 22.78 -1.59 -33.29
N SER A 118 23.13 -0.53 -32.56
CA SER A 118 23.23 -0.57 -31.09
C SER A 118 21.86 -0.79 -30.44
N THR A 119 20.77 -0.22 -30.97
CA THR A 119 19.41 -0.47 -30.47
C THR A 119 18.97 -1.90 -30.76
N ALA A 120 19.30 -2.45 -31.93
CA ALA A 120 19.01 -3.84 -32.26
C ALA A 120 19.74 -4.80 -31.31
N ILE A 121 21.05 -4.61 -31.12
CA ILE A 121 21.87 -5.41 -30.19
C ILE A 121 21.26 -5.35 -28.79
N PHE A 122 21.05 -4.15 -28.26
CA PHE A 122 20.49 -3.94 -26.93
C PHE A 122 19.15 -4.68 -26.76
N LYS A 123 18.18 -4.45 -27.66
CA LYS A 123 16.84 -5.04 -27.57
C LYS A 123 16.87 -6.55 -27.74
N SER A 124 17.67 -7.08 -28.66
CA SER A 124 17.86 -8.52 -28.81
C SER A 124 18.41 -9.14 -27.54
N LEU A 125 19.49 -8.58 -26.99
CA LEU A 125 20.15 -9.12 -25.79
C LEU A 125 19.21 -9.14 -24.58
N ILE A 126 18.51 -8.04 -24.27
CA ILE A 126 17.59 -8.02 -23.12
C ILE A 126 16.35 -8.91 -23.34
N SER A 127 15.91 -9.10 -24.59
CA SER A 127 14.83 -10.02 -24.93
C SER A 127 15.26 -11.48 -24.75
N LEU A 128 16.49 -11.82 -25.14
CA LEU A 128 17.07 -13.14 -24.93
C LEU A 128 17.19 -13.47 -23.44
N LYS A 129 17.72 -12.53 -22.62
CA LYS A 129 17.88 -12.71 -21.17
C LYS A 129 16.54 -12.97 -20.47
N THR A 130 15.44 -12.50 -21.03
CA THR A 130 14.09 -12.60 -20.45
C THR A 130 13.25 -13.72 -21.04
N ARG A 131 13.84 -14.57 -21.90
CA ARG A 131 13.17 -15.66 -22.63
C ARG A 131 12.08 -15.22 -23.60
N ASN A 132 12.16 -13.99 -24.08
CA ASN A 132 11.27 -13.45 -25.09
C ASN A 132 11.82 -13.67 -26.50
N ALA A 133 10.92 -13.59 -27.45
CA ALA A 133 11.27 -13.40 -28.85
C ALA A 133 11.09 -11.94 -29.25
N ILE A 134 11.74 -11.52 -30.33
CA ILE A 134 11.61 -10.16 -30.84
C ILE A 134 11.61 -10.11 -32.37
N ILE A 135 10.75 -9.28 -32.94
CA ILE A 135 10.69 -8.98 -34.37
C ILE A 135 10.93 -7.50 -34.57
N PHE A 136 11.96 -7.15 -35.36
CA PHE A 136 12.31 -5.76 -35.62
C PHE A 136 11.57 -5.17 -36.81
N SER A 137 11.05 -3.95 -36.63
CA SER A 137 10.70 -3.05 -37.73
C SER A 137 11.75 -1.93 -37.80
N PRO A 138 12.72 -2.02 -38.72
CA PRO A 138 13.79 -1.05 -38.85
C PRO A 138 13.36 0.21 -39.61
N HIS A 139 14.07 1.30 -39.41
CA HIS A 139 13.93 2.49 -40.25
C HIS A 139 14.45 2.22 -41.68
N PRO A 140 13.78 2.69 -42.75
CA PRO A 140 14.17 2.42 -44.14
C PRO A 140 15.61 2.81 -44.52
N ARG A 141 16.16 3.86 -43.88
CA ARG A 141 17.54 4.36 -44.07
C ARG A 141 18.62 3.54 -43.35
N ALA A 142 18.27 2.50 -42.60
CA ALA A 142 19.22 1.74 -41.81
C ALA A 142 18.79 0.26 -41.63
N LYS A 143 18.03 -0.26 -42.59
CA LYS A 143 17.39 -1.58 -42.52
C LYS A 143 18.42 -2.69 -42.65
N GLU A 144 19.40 -2.56 -43.54
CA GLU A 144 20.44 -3.57 -43.74
C GLU A 144 21.35 -3.67 -42.51
N ALA A 145 21.80 -2.54 -41.97
CA ALA A 145 22.63 -2.48 -40.77
C ALA A 145 21.90 -3.04 -39.54
N THR A 146 20.63 -2.66 -39.33
CA THR A 146 19.80 -3.15 -38.22
C THR A 146 19.59 -4.66 -38.32
N ASN A 147 19.19 -5.14 -39.49
CA ASN A 147 18.89 -6.56 -39.70
C ASN A 147 20.17 -7.39 -39.60
N LYS A 148 21.32 -6.87 -40.06
CA LYS A 148 22.59 -7.56 -39.92
C LYS A 148 23.02 -7.69 -38.46
N ALA A 149 22.77 -6.67 -37.64
CA ALA A 149 23.02 -6.76 -36.19
C ALA A 149 22.15 -7.84 -35.53
N ALA A 150 20.86 -7.90 -35.87
CA ALA A 150 19.94 -8.92 -35.37
C ALA A 150 20.34 -10.35 -35.81
N ASP A 151 20.77 -10.52 -37.07
CA ASP A 151 21.28 -11.78 -37.60
C ASP A 151 22.51 -12.27 -36.83
N ILE A 152 23.52 -11.41 -36.62
CA ILE A 152 24.73 -11.77 -35.87
C ILE A 152 24.39 -12.25 -34.46
N VAL A 153 23.48 -11.56 -33.78
CA VAL A 153 23.00 -11.96 -32.45
C VAL A 153 22.26 -13.30 -32.50
N LEU A 154 21.36 -13.47 -33.48
CA LEU A 154 20.58 -14.70 -33.64
C LEU A 154 21.47 -15.92 -33.94
N GLN A 155 22.39 -15.83 -34.90
CA GLN A 155 23.25 -16.97 -35.25
C GLN A 155 24.11 -17.41 -34.05
N ALA A 156 24.64 -16.45 -33.29
CA ALA A 156 25.38 -16.75 -32.06
C ALA A 156 24.49 -17.38 -30.98
N ALA A 157 23.26 -16.90 -30.82
CA ALA A 157 22.28 -17.48 -29.91
C ALA A 157 21.94 -18.93 -30.29
N ILE A 158 21.71 -19.20 -31.59
CA ILE A 158 21.43 -20.55 -32.11
C ILE A 158 22.60 -21.48 -31.83
N ALA A 159 23.83 -21.06 -32.15
CA ALA A 159 25.05 -21.82 -31.89
C ALA A 159 25.23 -22.15 -30.38
N ALA A 160 24.69 -21.31 -29.50
CA ALA A 160 24.70 -21.53 -28.06
C ALA A 160 23.53 -22.42 -27.55
N GLY A 161 22.53 -22.70 -28.38
CA GLY A 161 21.40 -23.59 -28.09
C GLY A 161 20.01 -22.97 -28.25
N ALA A 162 19.88 -21.72 -28.74
CA ALA A 162 18.59 -21.07 -28.94
C ALA A 162 17.83 -21.64 -30.16
N PRO A 163 16.49 -21.53 -30.19
CA PRO A 163 15.70 -21.86 -31.39
C PRO A 163 16.02 -20.94 -32.58
N LYS A 164 15.98 -21.51 -33.79
CA LYS A 164 16.45 -20.84 -35.03
C LYS A 164 15.73 -19.56 -35.44
N ASP A 165 14.46 -19.41 -35.08
CA ASP A 165 13.60 -18.29 -35.52
C ASP A 165 13.26 -17.35 -34.35
N LEU A 166 14.06 -17.33 -33.29
CA LEU A 166 13.73 -16.59 -32.06
C LEU A 166 13.78 -15.06 -32.24
N ILE A 167 14.59 -14.59 -33.18
CA ILE A 167 14.69 -13.18 -33.57
C ILE A 167 14.28 -13.07 -35.04
N GLY A 168 13.45 -12.10 -35.37
CA GLY A 168 13.02 -11.79 -36.73
C GLY A 168 13.20 -10.32 -37.07
N TRP A 169 13.06 -9.98 -38.35
CA TRP A 169 13.11 -8.61 -38.83
C TRP A 169 12.34 -8.45 -40.14
N ILE A 170 12.00 -7.21 -40.48
CA ILE A 170 11.41 -6.81 -41.76
C ILE A 170 12.54 -6.35 -42.69
N ASP A 171 12.64 -6.95 -43.88
CA ASP A 171 13.70 -6.61 -44.85
C ASP A 171 13.38 -5.35 -45.65
N GLN A 172 12.11 -5.13 -46.00
CA GLN A 172 11.64 -3.92 -46.69
C GLN A 172 10.56 -3.22 -45.85
N PRO A 173 10.94 -2.37 -44.88
CA PRO A 173 10.00 -1.75 -43.96
C PRO A 173 9.10 -0.73 -44.67
N SER A 174 7.81 -0.79 -44.34
CA SER A 174 6.81 0.21 -44.72
C SER A 174 5.98 0.60 -43.49
N VAL A 175 5.26 1.73 -43.58
CA VAL A 175 4.30 2.12 -42.53
C VAL A 175 3.23 1.05 -42.37
N GLU A 176 2.74 0.50 -43.47
CA GLU A 176 1.75 -0.58 -43.50
C GLU A 176 2.23 -1.82 -42.75
N LEU A 177 3.44 -2.32 -43.05
CA LEU A 177 3.99 -3.50 -42.39
C LEU A 177 4.29 -3.26 -40.90
N SER A 178 4.81 -2.07 -40.56
CA SER A 178 5.05 -1.70 -39.16
C SER A 178 3.74 -1.65 -38.37
N ASN A 179 2.71 -1.05 -38.97
CA ASN A 179 1.39 -0.95 -38.37
C ASN A 179 0.74 -2.34 -38.21
N ALA A 180 0.83 -3.19 -39.23
CA ALA A 180 0.37 -4.57 -39.18
C ALA A 180 1.07 -5.36 -38.08
N LEU A 181 2.39 -5.23 -37.93
CA LEU A 181 3.14 -5.88 -36.85
C LEU A 181 2.71 -5.38 -35.46
N MET A 182 2.58 -4.07 -35.27
CA MET A 182 2.15 -3.51 -33.98
C MET A 182 0.74 -3.97 -33.57
N HIS A 183 -0.17 -4.14 -34.53
CA HIS A 183 -1.55 -4.60 -34.26
C HIS A 183 -1.70 -6.13 -34.31
N HIS A 184 -0.64 -6.87 -34.67
CA HIS A 184 -0.75 -8.31 -34.88
C HIS A 184 -1.19 -9.01 -33.58
N PRO A 185 -2.18 -9.93 -33.63
CA PRO A 185 -2.77 -10.54 -32.43
C PRO A 185 -1.73 -11.27 -31.56
N ASP A 186 -0.74 -11.91 -32.19
CA ASP A 186 0.32 -12.67 -31.51
C ASP A 186 1.48 -11.83 -30.96
N ILE A 187 1.51 -10.52 -31.19
CA ILE A 187 2.46 -9.62 -30.52
C ILE A 187 1.93 -9.26 -29.13
N ASN A 188 2.80 -9.37 -28.12
CA ASN A 188 2.45 -9.16 -26.72
C ASN A 188 2.89 -7.81 -26.18
N LEU A 189 3.97 -7.25 -26.72
CA LEU A 189 4.56 -6.00 -26.26
C LEU A 189 5.22 -5.27 -27.42
N ILE A 190 5.14 -3.94 -27.43
CA ILE A 190 5.89 -3.10 -28.37
C ILE A 190 7.00 -2.39 -27.62
N LEU A 191 8.24 -2.53 -28.07
CA LEU A 191 9.38 -1.77 -27.57
C LEU A 191 9.77 -0.74 -28.62
N ALA A 192 9.25 0.48 -28.48
CA ALA A 192 9.30 1.51 -29.52
C ALA A 192 10.40 2.54 -29.27
N THR A 193 11.40 2.59 -30.16
CA THR A 193 12.42 3.65 -30.15
C THR A 193 12.34 4.41 -31.48
N GLY A 194 11.83 5.63 -31.43
CA GLY A 194 11.61 6.46 -32.60
C GLY A 194 11.07 7.83 -32.21
N GLY A 195 10.78 8.67 -33.20
CA GLY A 195 10.23 10.00 -32.96
C GLY A 195 8.81 9.96 -32.35
N PRO A 196 8.28 11.12 -31.91
CA PRO A 196 7.01 11.22 -31.19
C PRO A 196 5.82 10.55 -31.90
N GLY A 197 5.75 10.64 -33.23
CA GLY A 197 4.67 10.01 -34.01
C GLY A 197 4.67 8.48 -33.94
N MET A 198 5.85 7.86 -33.94
CA MET A 198 5.98 6.40 -33.85
C MET A 198 5.61 5.88 -32.46
N VAL A 199 5.99 6.62 -31.44
CA VAL A 199 5.69 6.29 -30.05
C VAL A 199 4.21 6.42 -29.78
N LYS A 200 3.58 7.49 -30.28
CA LYS A 200 2.12 7.64 -30.26
C LYS A 200 1.44 6.47 -30.95
N ALA A 201 1.90 6.07 -32.14
CA ALA A 201 1.36 4.91 -32.86
C ALA A 201 1.51 3.59 -32.07
N ALA A 202 2.64 3.38 -31.39
CA ALA A 202 2.85 2.21 -30.55
C ALA A 202 1.83 2.13 -29.41
N TYR A 203 1.58 3.22 -28.68
CA TYR A 203 0.55 3.25 -27.63
C TYR A 203 -0.89 3.22 -28.18
N SER A 204 -1.11 3.65 -29.42
CA SER A 204 -2.41 3.57 -30.10
C SER A 204 -2.69 2.21 -30.76
N SER A 205 -1.76 1.26 -30.69
CA SER A 205 -1.87 -0.04 -31.39
C SER A 205 -2.86 -1.03 -30.78
N GLY A 206 -3.36 -0.75 -29.57
CA GLY A 206 -4.10 -1.72 -28.75
C GLY A 206 -3.22 -2.73 -28.02
N LYS A 207 -1.89 -2.64 -28.12
CA LYS A 207 -0.94 -3.45 -27.35
C LYS A 207 -0.24 -2.61 -26.28
N PRO A 208 0.17 -3.22 -25.15
CA PRO A 208 1.12 -2.58 -24.24
C PRO A 208 2.36 -2.13 -25.00
N ALA A 209 2.81 -0.91 -24.73
CA ALA A 209 4.00 -0.35 -25.34
C ALA A 209 4.95 0.21 -24.27
N ILE A 210 6.23 0.07 -24.54
CA ILE A 210 7.33 0.76 -23.89
C ILE A 210 7.93 1.65 -24.97
N GLY A 211 7.42 2.87 -25.06
CA GLY A 211 7.95 3.90 -25.93
C GLY A 211 8.95 4.80 -25.23
N VAL A 212 9.67 5.60 -26.03
CA VAL A 212 10.53 6.69 -25.57
C VAL A 212 10.09 8.02 -26.18
N GLY A 213 10.66 9.14 -25.77
CA GLY A 213 10.36 10.46 -26.31
C GLY A 213 11.51 11.07 -27.09
N ALA A 214 11.25 12.19 -27.75
CA ALA A 214 12.28 13.10 -28.25
C ALA A 214 13.02 13.78 -27.09
N GLY A 215 14.26 14.20 -27.32
CA GLY A 215 15.08 14.88 -26.33
C GLY A 215 15.36 16.33 -26.70
N ASN A 216 15.23 17.25 -25.74
CA ASN A 216 15.72 18.62 -25.87
C ASN A 216 16.54 19.00 -24.65
N THR A 217 17.60 18.25 -24.39
CA THR A 217 18.36 18.29 -23.13
C THR A 217 19.01 19.66 -22.90
N PRO A 218 18.55 20.47 -21.92
CA PRO A 218 19.29 21.64 -21.49
C PRO A 218 20.40 21.23 -20.53
N VAL A 219 21.46 22.03 -20.50
CA VAL A 219 22.47 21.96 -19.45
C VAL A 219 22.63 23.33 -18.79
N VAL A 220 22.48 23.38 -17.48
CA VAL A 220 22.79 24.57 -16.67
C VAL A 220 24.26 24.52 -16.26
N ILE A 221 24.97 25.64 -16.40
CA ILE A 221 26.31 25.83 -15.85
C ILE A 221 26.25 27.02 -14.91
N ASP A 222 26.44 26.74 -13.62
CA ASP A 222 26.42 27.77 -12.59
C ASP A 222 27.82 28.34 -12.29
N GLU A 223 27.87 29.33 -11.41
CA GLU A 223 29.09 30.06 -11.06
C GLU A 223 30.10 29.23 -10.25
N THR A 224 29.67 28.11 -9.68
CA THR A 224 30.49 27.20 -8.86
C THR A 224 31.07 26.05 -9.68
N ALA A 225 30.62 25.91 -10.93
CA ALA A 225 31.01 24.83 -11.82
C ALA A 225 32.50 24.88 -12.21
N ASP A 226 33.12 23.70 -12.35
CA ASP A 226 34.35 23.57 -13.13
C ASP A 226 34.05 23.76 -14.62
N ILE A 227 34.21 25.00 -15.10
CA ILE A 227 33.95 25.39 -16.49
C ILE A 227 34.82 24.61 -17.49
N LYS A 228 36.00 24.13 -17.09
CA LYS A 228 36.89 23.37 -17.99
C LYS A 228 36.30 22.00 -18.26
N ARG A 229 35.86 21.31 -17.21
CA ARG A 229 35.16 20.03 -17.31
C ARG A 229 33.81 20.21 -18.02
N ALA A 230 33.02 21.20 -17.65
CA ALA A 230 31.70 21.45 -18.26
C ALA A 230 31.80 21.57 -19.79
N VAL A 231 32.69 22.44 -20.30
CA VAL A 231 32.87 22.62 -21.75
C VAL A 231 33.42 21.36 -22.42
N ALA A 232 34.42 20.71 -21.83
CA ALA A 232 35.00 19.49 -22.41
C ALA A 232 33.96 18.36 -22.51
N SER A 233 33.16 18.17 -21.46
CA SER A 233 32.09 17.18 -21.42
C SER A 233 30.98 17.48 -22.42
N ILE A 234 30.52 18.74 -22.51
CA ILE A 234 29.49 19.14 -23.48
C ILE A 234 29.98 18.92 -24.91
N LEU A 235 31.22 19.30 -25.23
CA LEU A 235 31.80 19.05 -26.56
C LEU A 235 31.91 17.55 -26.84
N MET A 236 32.47 16.77 -25.90
CA MET A 236 32.58 15.32 -26.02
C MET A 236 31.22 14.66 -26.23
N SER A 237 30.19 15.12 -25.54
CA SER A 237 28.81 14.62 -25.67
C SER A 237 28.18 15.00 -27.00
N LYS A 238 28.37 16.25 -27.44
CA LYS A 238 27.74 16.81 -28.64
C LYS A 238 28.40 16.35 -29.93
N THR A 239 29.71 16.13 -29.93
CA THR A 239 30.43 15.57 -31.09
C THR A 239 30.29 14.06 -31.17
N PHE A 240 29.96 13.38 -30.08
CA PHE A 240 29.81 11.93 -30.07
C PHE A 240 28.67 11.50 -31.00
N ASP A 241 29.04 10.77 -32.04
CA ASP A 241 28.22 10.38 -33.18
C ASP A 241 27.51 11.59 -33.82
N ASN A 242 28.22 12.73 -33.88
CA ASN A 242 27.73 14.02 -34.35
C ASN A 242 26.42 14.46 -33.67
N GLY A 243 26.25 14.14 -32.38
CA GLY A 243 25.12 14.61 -31.59
C GLY A 243 23.80 13.97 -31.98
N VAL A 244 23.84 12.82 -32.67
CA VAL A 244 22.63 12.08 -33.10
C VAL A 244 21.97 11.30 -31.94
N ILE A 245 22.63 11.24 -30.78
CA ILE A 245 22.05 10.66 -29.56
C ILE A 245 20.99 11.62 -28.99
N CYS A 246 19.80 11.09 -28.72
CA CYS A 246 18.64 11.86 -28.23
C CYS A 246 18.90 12.59 -26.91
N ALA A 247 19.71 12.00 -26.02
CA ALA A 247 20.09 12.64 -24.76
C ALA A 247 21.07 13.80 -24.92
N SER A 248 21.76 13.93 -26.07
CA SER A 248 22.81 14.95 -26.24
C SER A 248 22.30 16.36 -25.94
N GLU A 249 23.17 17.17 -25.34
CA GLU A 249 22.88 18.56 -25.01
C GLU A 249 22.44 19.31 -26.27
N GLN A 250 21.34 20.04 -26.16
CA GLN A 250 20.79 20.85 -27.25
C GLN A 250 20.97 22.35 -26.98
N SER A 251 21.06 22.71 -25.70
CA SER A 251 21.19 24.07 -25.22
C SER A 251 22.03 24.11 -23.94
N VAL A 252 22.84 25.15 -23.80
CA VAL A 252 23.54 25.49 -22.57
C VAL A 252 22.95 26.78 -22.01
N VAL A 253 22.64 26.80 -20.72
CA VAL A 253 22.16 27.97 -20.00
C VAL A 253 23.19 28.32 -18.96
N VAL A 254 23.92 29.41 -19.20
CA VAL A 254 25.09 29.77 -18.42
C VAL A 254 24.80 31.06 -17.66
N VAL A 255 25.08 31.05 -16.36
CA VAL A 255 24.90 32.23 -15.51
C VAL A 255 25.90 33.33 -15.87
N ASP A 256 25.48 34.57 -15.69
CA ASP A 256 26.17 35.79 -16.15
C ASP A 256 27.65 35.84 -15.72
N SER A 257 27.90 35.48 -14.45
CA SER A 257 29.20 35.56 -13.79
C SER A 257 30.31 34.72 -14.45
N VAL A 258 29.96 33.65 -15.16
CA VAL A 258 30.92 32.77 -15.85
C VAL A 258 30.69 32.67 -17.36
N TYR A 259 29.69 33.38 -17.90
CA TYR A 259 29.28 33.30 -19.30
C TYR A 259 30.44 33.57 -20.27
N ASP A 260 31.18 34.66 -20.08
CA ASP A 260 32.25 35.06 -21.00
C ASP A 260 33.44 34.08 -20.97
N ALA A 261 33.76 33.56 -19.79
CA ALA A 261 34.79 32.54 -19.62
C ALA A 261 34.39 31.21 -20.28
N VAL A 262 33.13 30.80 -20.15
CA VAL A 262 32.59 29.60 -20.82
C VAL A 262 32.58 29.80 -22.34
N ARG A 263 32.13 30.96 -22.83
CA ARG A 263 32.11 31.32 -24.26
C ARG A 263 33.50 31.27 -24.88
N GLU A 264 34.48 31.88 -24.22
CA GLU A 264 35.88 31.86 -24.67
C GLU A 264 36.45 30.44 -24.64
N ARG A 265 36.12 29.66 -23.61
CA ARG A 265 36.57 28.27 -23.48
C ARG A 265 36.01 27.39 -24.59
N PHE A 266 34.74 27.53 -24.95
CA PHE A 266 34.15 26.85 -26.11
C PHE A 266 34.92 27.16 -27.39
N ALA A 267 35.19 28.45 -27.66
CA ALA A 267 35.94 28.88 -28.84
C ALA A 267 37.35 28.26 -28.88
N LYS A 268 38.08 28.30 -27.74
CA LYS A 268 39.41 27.70 -27.61
C LYS A 268 39.41 26.18 -27.79
N CYS A 269 38.31 25.50 -27.50
CA CYS A 269 38.18 24.04 -27.58
C CYS A 269 37.59 23.54 -28.92
N GLY A 270 37.48 24.41 -29.92
CA GLY A 270 37.09 24.05 -31.29
C GLY A 270 35.60 24.25 -31.60
N ALA A 271 34.84 24.96 -30.75
CA ALA A 271 33.51 25.42 -31.11
C ALA A 271 33.59 26.73 -31.90
N VAL A 272 32.67 26.94 -32.84
CA VAL A 272 32.54 28.20 -33.59
C VAL A 272 31.38 28.99 -33.03
N ILE A 273 31.66 30.15 -32.43
CA ILE A 273 30.63 31.07 -31.95
C ILE A 273 30.13 31.88 -33.16
N LEU A 274 28.88 31.65 -33.56
CA LEU A 274 28.29 32.23 -34.77
C LEU A 274 27.99 33.72 -34.56
N ASN A 275 28.40 34.55 -35.52
CA ASN A 275 27.96 35.95 -35.54
C ASN A 275 26.47 36.05 -35.94
N LYS A 276 25.90 37.26 -35.86
CA LYS A 276 24.46 37.48 -36.14
C LYS A 276 24.01 36.98 -37.53
N LYS A 277 24.86 37.11 -38.57
CA LYS A 277 24.54 36.68 -39.94
C LYS A 277 24.64 35.16 -40.06
N GLU A 278 25.71 34.58 -39.55
CA GLU A 278 25.93 33.13 -39.54
C GLU A 278 24.87 32.39 -38.72
N ARG A 279 24.53 32.90 -37.53
CA ARG A 279 23.46 32.35 -36.68
C ARG A 279 22.13 32.30 -37.42
N LYS A 280 21.77 33.37 -38.15
CA LYS A 280 20.55 33.40 -38.96
C LYS A 280 20.59 32.39 -40.10
N ALA A 281 21.73 32.24 -40.77
CA ALA A 281 21.92 31.28 -41.85
C ALA A 281 21.80 29.83 -41.37
N VAL A 282 22.53 29.48 -40.30
CA VAL A 282 22.45 28.15 -39.66
C VAL A 282 21.05 27.89 -39.13
N GLY A 283 20.44 28.86 -38.45
CA GLY A 283 19.05 28.74 -37.96
C GLY A 283 18.04 28.46 -39.07
N GLY A 284 18.26 29.03 -40.27
CA GLY A 284 17.43 28.79 -41.44
C GLY A 284 17.50 27.39 -42.03
N VAL A 285 18.52 26.59 -41.67
CA VAL A 285 18.67 25.20 -42.13
C VAL A 285 18.41 24.16 -41.04
N LEU A 286 18.30 24.56 -39.78
CA LEU A 286 17.97 23.67 -38.65
C LEU A 286 16.56 23.06 -38.82
N LEU A 287 15.59 23.90 -39.20
CA LEU A 287 14.20 23.50 -39.38
C LEU A 287 13.79 23.67 -40.85
N LYS A 288 13.11 22.67 -41.40
CA LYS A 288 12.49 22.71 -42.73
C LYS A 288 11.00 22.38 -42.57
N ASN A 289 10.13 23.30 -43.00
CA ASN A 289 8.67 23.17 -42.85
C ASN A 289 8.21 22.93 -41.40
N GLY A 290 8.88 23.56 -40.43
CA GLY A 290 8.55 23.42 -39.00
C GLY A 290 9.02 22.12 -38.33
N ALA A 291 9.70 21.23 -39.06
CA ALA A 291 10.30 20.01 -38.53
C ALA A 291 11.83 20.05 -38.64
N LEU A 292 12.51 19.22 -37.86
CA LEU A 292 13.96 19.04 -37.96
C LEU A 292 14.38 18.66 -39.39
N ASN A 293 15.36 19.38 -39.94
CA ASN A 293 15.88 19.08 -41.26
C ASN A 293 16.69 17.77 -41.25
N ALA A 294 16.12 16.70 -41.81
CA ALA A 294 16.75 15.37 -41.84
C ALA A 294 18.12 15.32 -42.56
N ALA A 295 18.47 16.35 -43.35
CA ALA A 295 19.77 16.45 -44.01
C ALA A 295 20.90 16.88 -43.07
N ILE A 296 20.62 17.54 -41.94
CA ILE A 296 21.65 17.96 -40.98
C ILE A 296 21.91 16.93 -39.86
N VAL A 297 21.00 15.96 -39.71
CA VAL A 297 21.03 14.99 -38.61
C VAL A 297 22.29 14.13 -38.71
N GLY A 298 23.10 14.15 -37.65
CA GLY A 298 24.37 13.43 -37.55
C GLY A 298 25.44 13.84 -38.57
N GLN A 299 25.32 15.00 -39.21
CA GLN A 299 26.36 15.57 -40.06
C GLN A 299 27.40 16.31 -39.24
N SER A 300 28.60 16.53 -39.79
CA SER A 300 29.64 17.33 -39.13
C SER A 300 29.25 18.81 -39.07
N ALA A 301 29.88 19.57 -38.17
CA ALA A 301 29.67 21.02 -38.09
C ALA A 301 30.04 21.74 -39.40
N ALA A 302 31.10 21.29 -40.08
CA ALA A 302 31.53 21.82 -41.37
C ALA A 302 30.49 21.59 -42.48
N THR A 303 29.91 20.39 -42.56
CA THR A 303 28.84 20.10 -43.52
C THR A 303 27.58 20.93 -43.26
N ILE A 304 27.23 21.16 -41.99
CA ILE A 304 26.07 22.01 -41.65
C ILE A 304 26.32 23.46 -42.04
N ALA A 305 27.53 23.96 -41.81
CA ALA A 305 27.96 25.28 -42.25
C ALA A 305 27.86 25.42 -43.78
N GLU A 306 28.32 24.42 -44.53
CA GLU A 306 28.20 24.38 -46.00
C GLU A 306 26.73 24.42 -46.45
N ILE A 307 25.85 23.62 -45.85
CA ILE A 307 24.40 23.64 -46.11
C ILE A 307 23.80 25.02 -45.81
N ALA A 308 24.29 25.70 -44.77
CA ALA A 308 23.89 27.05 -44.41
C ALA A 308 24.52 28.16 -45.29
N GLY A 309 25.41 27.81 -46.22
CA GLY A 309 26.11 28.75 -47.08
C GLY A 309 27.17 29.59 -46.35
N ILE A 310 27.76 29.06 -45.29
CA ILE A 310 28.86 29.69 -44.54
C ILE A 310 30.08 28.77 -44.51
N PHE A 311 31.26 29.34 -44.24
CA PHE A 311 32.51 28.59 -44.12
C PHE A 311 32.95 28.52 -42.66
N VAL A 312 33.32 27.33 -42.20
CA VAL A 312 34.00 27.10 -40.92
C VAL A 312 35.17 26.12 -41.14
N PRO A 313 36.20 26.13 -40.29
CA PRO A 313 37.28 25.14 -40.36
C PRO A 313 36.75 23.70 -40.29
N GLU A 314 37.31 22.76 -41.05
CA GLU A 314 36.91 21.34 -41.06
C GLU A 314 37.00 20.67 -39.68
N ASN A 315 37.95 21.09 -38.85
CA ASN A 315 38.11 20.59 -37.49
C ASN A 315 37.16 21.24 -36.46
N SER A 316 36.20 22.06 -36.92
CA SER A 316 35.18 22.65 -36.05
C SER A 316 34.31 21.55 -35.45
N LYS A 317 34.18 21.56 -34.13
CA LYS A 317 33.46 20.53 -33.38
C LYS A 317 31.96 20.80 -33.31
N VAL A 318 31.59 22.04 -32.98
CA VAL A 318 30.20 22.44 -32.71
C VAL A 318 29.98 23.88 -33.20
N LEU A 319 28.80 24.16 -33.77
CA LEU A 319 28.36 25.52 -34.08
C LEU A 319 27.47 26.04 -32.94
N ILE A 320 27.87 27.14 -32.30
CA ILE A 320 27.16 27.71 -31.15
C ILE A 320 26.46 29.01 -31.55
N GLY A 321 25.14 29.03 -31.40
CA GLY A 321 24.32 30.23 -31.55
C GLY A 321 24.00 30.85 -30.19
N GLU A 322 24.49 32.08 -29.95
CA GLU A 322 24.07 32.87 -28.79
C GLU A 322 22.64 33.40 -29.01
N VAL A 323 21.70 33.02 -28.13
CA VAL A 323 20.25 33.27 -28.29
C VAL A 323 19.58 33.63 -26.96
N SER A 324 18.42 34.27 -27.04
CA SER A 324 17.64 34.70 -25.86
C SER A 324 16.24 34.09 -25.77
N ALA A 325 15.61 33.78 -26.90
CA ALA A 325 14.27 33.20 -26.94
C ALA A 325 14.31 31.70 -26.66
N THR A 326 13.47 31.25 -25.71
CA THR A 326 13.32 29.86 -25.27
C THR A 326 12.09 29.17 -25.86
N ASP A 327 11.38 29.85 -26.76
CA ASP A 327 10.15 29.39 -27.38
C ASP A 327 10.36 28.81 -28.80
N VAL A 328 9.28 28.29 -29.37
CA VAL A 328 9.27 27.58 -30.66
C VAL A 328 9.73 28.43 -31.85
N SER A 329 9.76 29.76 -31.72
CA SER A 329 10.19 30.66 -32.79
C SER A 329 11.71 30.64 -33.02
N GLU A 330 12.50 30.18 -32.04
CA GLU A 330 13.95 30.13 -32.15
C GLU A 330 14.42 28.72 -32.57
N PRO A 331 14.92 28.53 -33.81
CA PRO A 331 15.32 27.22 -34.31
C PRO A 331 16.40 26.54 -33.47
N PHE A 332 17.28 27.32 -32.83
CA PHE A 332 18.32 26.80 -31.94
C PHE A 332 17.75 26.18 -30.65
N ALA A 333 16.53 26.53 -30.25
CA ALA A 333 15.91 26.02 -29.03
C ALA A 333 15.41 24.57 -29.17
N HIS A 334 15.21 24.05 -30.38
CA HIS A 334 14.61 22.73 -30.64
C HIS A 334 15.59 21.55 -30.48
N GLU A 335 15.07 20.33 -30.54
CA GLU A 335 15.89 19.13 -30.78
C GLU A 335 16.52 19.19 -32.18
N LYS A 336 17.86 19.09 -32.25
CA LYS A 336 18.60 19.31 -33.51
C LYS A 336 19.38 18.09 -34.00
N LEU A 337 19.61 17.09 -33.16
CA LEU A 337 20.34 15.84 -33.45
C LEU A 337 21.59 16.01 -34.35
N SER A 338 22.32 17.10 -34.15
CA SER A 338 23.45 17.56 -34.95
C SER A 338 24.40 18.34 -34.04
N PRO A 339 25.68 18.57 -34.42
CA PRO A 339 26.64 19.33 -33.61
C PRO A 339 26.39 20.84 -33.66
N THR A 340 25.16 21.24 -33.33
CA THR A 340 24.70 22.61 -33.15
C THR A 340 24.18 22.77 -31.72
N LEU A 341 24.45 23.92 -31.09
CA LEU A 341 24.17 24.16 -29.69
C LEU A 341 23.67 25.59 -29.48
N ALA A 342 22.59 25.76 -28.73
CA ALA A 342 22.17 27.07 -28.27
C ALA A 342 22.97 27.47 -27.03
N MET A 343 23.37 28.73 -26.92
CA MET A 343 23.97 29.28 -25.70
C MET A 343 23.12 30.45 -25.19
N TYR A 344 22.56 30.28 -24.00
CA TYR A 344 21.71 31.23 -23.30
C TYR A 344 22.48 31.87 -22.14
N ARG A 345 22.30 33.19 -21.97
CA ARG A 345 22.76 33.92 -20.79
C ARG A 345 21.61 34.03 -19.79
N ALA A 346 21.85 33.61 -18.56
CA ALA A 346 20.93 33.74 -17.42
C ALA A 346 21.54 34.66 -16.36
N LYS A 347 20.72 35.35 -15.57
CA LYS A 347 21.21 36.27 -14.54
C LYS A 347 21.89 35.53 -13.39
N ASP A 348 21.25 34.46 -12.93
CA ASP A 348 21.67 33.64 -11.80
C ASP A 348 21.18 32.19 -12.01
N PHE A 349 21.45 31.33 -11.03
CA PHE A 349 21.07 29.92 -11.09
C PHE A 349 19.57 29.72 -11.24
N SER A 350 18.72 30.46 -10.52
CA SER A 350 17.26 30.30 -10.59
C SER A 350 16.72 30.68 -11.98
N ASP A 351 17.14 31.81 -12.54
CA ASP A 351 16.79 32.20 -13.92
C ASP A 351 17.31 31.17 -14.95
N ALA A 352 18.46 30.53 -14.67
CA ALA A 352 18.98 29.47 -15.53
C ALA A 352 18.11 28.21 -15.51
N VAL A 353 17.63 27.80 -14.32
CA VAL A 353 16.71 26.67 -14.17
C VAL A 353 15.37 26.96 -14.83
N ASP A 354 14.81 28.16 -14.66
CA ASP A 354 13.54 28.54 -15.30
C ASP A 354 13.62 28.46 -16.83
N LYS A 355 14.72 28.94 -17.42
CA LYS A 355 14.96 28.80 -18.87
C LYS A 355 15.12 27.34 -19.27
N ALA A 356 15.85 26.55 -18.49
CA ALA A 356 16.03 25.12 -18.76
C ALA A 356 14.69 24.36 -18.71
N GLU A 357 13.81 24.67 -17.76
CA GLU A 357 12.47 24.07 -17.67
C GLU A 357 11.64 24.40 -18.91
N GLN A 358 11.65 25.66 -19.37
CA GLN A 358 10.94 26.09 -20.59
C GLN A 358 11.44 25.33 -21.82
N LEU A 359 12.75 25.17 -21.97
CA LEU A 359 13.35 24.45 -23.10
C LEU A 359 12.97 22.96 -23.10
N VAL A 360 12.97 22.33 -21.91
CA VAL A 360 12.49 20.95 -21.75
C VAL A 360 11.02 20.83 -22.12
N ALA A 361 10.18 21.72 -21.59
CA ALA A 361 8.74 21.72 -21.84
C ALA A 361 8.39 21.85 -23.33
N MET A 362 9.23 22.55 -24.11
CA MET A 362 9.01 22.76 -25.54
C MET A 362 9.16 21.49 -26.40
N GLY A 363 10.10 20.60 -26.09
CA GLY A 363 10.43 19.49 -26.99
C GLY A 363 11.24 18.34 -26.41
N GLY A 364 11.51 18.34 -25.10
CA GLY A 364 12.33 17.33 -24.42
C GLY A 364 11.73 16.82 -23.12
N ILE A 365 10.43 17.07 -22.90
CA ILE A 365 9.79 16.87 -21.61
C ILE A 365 9.92 15.41 -21.17
N GLY A 366 10.38 15.22 -19.94
CA GLY A 366 10.59 13.90 -19.37
C GLY A 366 11.87 13.19 -19.80
N HIS A 367 12.60 13.67 -20.81
CA HIS A 367 13.80 12.97 -21.31
C HIS A 367 15.01 13.13 -20.39
N THR A 368 15.79 14.20 -20.51
CA THR A 368 17.05 14.38 -19.75
C THR A 368 17.36 15.86 -19.58
N SER A 369 17.94 16.23 -18.44
CA SER A 369 18.52 17.55 -18.18
C SER A 369 19.85 17.39 -17.47
N CYS A 370 20.72 18.41 -17.56
CA CYS A 370 22.05 18.36 -16.95
C CYS A 370 22.34 19.62 -16.12
N LEU A 371 23.16 19.48 -15.09
CA LEU A 371 23.66 20.58 -14.27
C LEU A 371 25.16 20.38 -14.03
N TYR A 372 25.94 21.41 -14.33
CA TYR A 372 27.32 21.54 -13.86
C TYR A 372 27.34 22.57 -12.73
N THR A 373 27.81 22.11 -11.57
CA THR A 373 27.88 22.85 -10.30
C THR A 373 28.93 22.19 -9.41
N ASP A 374 29.27 22.78 -8.27
CA ASP A 374 29.98 22.06 -7.21
C ASP A 374 29.02 21.04 -6.57
N GLN A 375 29.07 19.79 -7.05
CA GLN A 375 28.16 18.73 -6.62
C GLN A 375 28.22 18.43 -5.11
N ASP A 376 29.35 18.72 -4.48
CA ASP A 376 29.64 18.32 -3.10
C ASP A 376 29.29 19.45 -2.13
N ASN A 377 29.50 20.71 -2.54
CA ASN A 377 29.22 21.89 -1.70
C ASN A 377 27.92 22.62 -2.04
N GLN A 378 27.22 22.27 -3.13
CA GLN A 378 25.93 22.85 -3.52
C GLN A 378 24.79 21.80 -3.58
N PRO A 379 24.56 20.99 -2.52
CA PRO A 379 23.49 19.99 -2.53
C PRO A 379 22.10 20.62 -2.64
N GLU A 380 21.92 21.86 -2.16
CA GLU A 380 20.67 22.60 -2.29
C GLU A 380 20.34 22.93 -3.75
N ARG A 381 21.34 23.25 -4.58
CA ARG A 381 21.15 23.48 -6.02
C ARG A 381 20.80 22.18 -6.75
N VAL A 382 21.45 21.08 -6.38
CA VAL A 382 21.11 19.75 -6.90
C VAL A 382 19.67 19.38 -6.54
N ALA A 383 19.26 19.61 -5.29
CA ALA A 383 17.89 19.35 -4.84
C ALA A 383 16.88 20.25 -5.56
N TYR A 384 17.16 21.55 -5.70
CA TYR A 384 16.31 22.50 -6.42
C TYR A 384 16.15 22.10 -7.89
N PHE A 385 17.26 21.85 -8.59
CA PHE A 385 17.21 21.38 -9.98
C PHE A 385 16.46 20.05 -10.11
N GLY A 386 16.67 19.13 -9.15
CA GLY A 386 15.98 17.87 -9.01
C GLY A 386 14.45 17.98 -8.95
N GLN A 387 13.96 18.96 -8.17
CA GLN A 387 12.53 19.19 -7.96
C GLN A 387 11.87 19.94 -9.13
N MET A 388 12.59 20.88 -9.73
CA MET A 388 12.06 21.75 -10.79
C MET A 388 12.05 21.07 -12.16
N MET A 389 13.10 20.32 -12.50
CA MET A 389 13.23 19.75 -13.85
C MET A 389 12.35 18.53 -14.03
N LYS A 390 11.36 18.64 -14.93
CA LYS A 390 10.48 17.53 -15.35
C LYS A 390 11.19 16.60 -16.34
N THR A 391 12.25 15.94 -15.90
CA THR A 391 13.04 14.99 -16.70
C THR A 391 13.36 13.74 -15.89
N ALA A 392 13.22 12.56 -16.49
CA ALA A 392 13.46 11.28 -15.82
C ALA A 392 14.94 11.02 -15.48
N ARG A 393 15.86 11.75 -16.13
CA ARG A 393 17.29 11.71 -15.85
C ARG A 393 17.80 13.13 -15.63
N ILE A 394 18.38 13.35 -14.47
CA ILE A 394 19.02 14.61 -14.08
C ILE A 394 20.50 14.29 -13.88
N LEU A 395 21.33 14.85 -14.74
CA LEU A 395 22.73 14.49 -14.88
C LEU A 395 23.60 15.59 -14.27
N ILE A 396 24.16 15.32 -13.09
CA ILE A 396 25.03 16.26 -12.38
C ILE A 396 26.49 16.01 -12.79
N ASN A 397 27.17 17.03 -13.31
CA ASN A 397 28.57 16.97 -13.72
C ASN A 397 28.92 15.84 -14.71
N THR A 398 27.96 15.37 -15.51
CA THR A 398 28.17 14.30 -16.49
C THR A 398 27.72 14.72 -17.89
N PRO A 399 28.43 14.30 -18.95
CA PRO A 399 28.02 14.55 -20.33
C PRO A 399 26.74 13.78 -20.68
N ALA A 400 25.78 14.41 -21.34
CA ALA A 400 24.43 13.84 -21.47
C ALA A 400 24.36 12.59 -22.36
N SER A 401 25.09 12.54 -23.47
CA SER A 401 25.11 11.41 -24.40
C SER A 401 25.60 10.13 -23.73
N GLN A 402 26.65 10.21 -22.92
CA GLN A 402 27.24 9.06 -22.22
C GLN A 402 26.60 8.82 -20.84
N GLY A 403 26.22 9.88 -20.13
CA GLY A 403 25.57 9.80 -18.82
C GLY A 403 24.15 9.27 -18.92
N GLY A 404 23.35 9.73 -19.90
CA GLY A 404 21.94 9.35 -20.04
C GLY A 404 21.74 7.86 -20.35
N ILE A 405 22.69 7.24 -21.06
CA ILE A 405 22.67 5.81 -21.36
C ILE A 405 23.07 4.94 -20.16
N GLY A 406 23.64 5.50 -19.09
CA GLY A 406 23.93 4.82 -17.82
C GLY A 406 25.30 4.14 -17.74
N ASP A 407 25.67 3.76 -16.51
CA ASP A 407 26.84 2.96 -16.08
C ASP A 407 28.26 3.53 -16.35
N LEU A 408 28.42 4.42 -17.33
CA LEU A 408 29.73 5.01 -17.67
C LEU A 408 30.24 6.04 -16.64
N TYR A 409 29.34 6.92 -16.20
CA TYR A 409 29.64 7.99 -15.23
C TYR A 409 28.91 7.79 -13.90
N ASN A 410 27.83 7.01 -13.90
CA ASN A 410 27.07 6.67 -12.71
C ASN A 410 26.62 5.21 -12.79
N PHE A 411 27.27 4.37 -11.97
CA PHE A 411 27.16 2.91 -11.97
C PHE A 411 25.82 2.36 -11.48
N LYS A 412 24.96 3.21 -10.91
CA LYS A 412 23.61 2.82 -10.46
C LYS A 412 22.52 3.22 -11.44
N LEU A 413 22.84 3.99 -12.47
CA LEU A 413 21.91 4.27 -13.56
C LEU A 413 21.96 3.12 -14.57
N ALA A 414 20.83 2.42 -14.75
CA ALA A 414 20.74 1.23 -15.59
C ALA A 414 21.24 1.50 -17.02
N PRO A 415 22.18 0.69 -17.56
CA PRO A 415 22.65 0.87 -18.92
C PRO A 415 21.54 0.53 -19.92
N SER A 416 21.25 1.45 -20.84
CA SER A 416 20.16 1.31 -21.81
C SER A 416 20.32 2.24 -23.02
N LEU A 417 19.73 1.83 -24.15
CA LEU A 417 19.57 2.66 -25.35
C LEU A 417 18.11 2.97 -25.65
N THR A 418 17.22 2.72 -24.70
CA THR A 418 15.80 3.04 -24.74
C THR A 418 15.46 3.76 -23.44
N LEU A 419 15.48 5.08 -23.50
CA LEU A 419 15.42 5.97 -22.35
C LEU A 419 13.98 6.46 -22.15
N GLY A 420 13.27 5.90 -21.16
CA GLY A 420 11.87 6.23 -20.89
C GLY A 420 11.71 7.68 -20.45
N CYS A 421 10.78 8.43 -21.07
CA CYS A 421 10.56 9.85 -20.77
C CYS A 421 9.39 10.09 -19.79
N GLY A 422 8.88 9.04 -19.16
CA GLY A 422 7.74 9.12 -18.26
C GLY A 422 6.45 9.55 -18.94
N SER A 423 5.41 9.72 -18.13
CA SER A 423 4.09 10.14 -18.61
C SER A 423 4.12 11.53 -19.25
N TRP A 424 5.06 12.39 -18.83
CA TRP A 424 5.28 13.70 -19.45
C TRP A 424 5.56 13.61 -20.95
N GLY A 425 6.42 12.68 -21.36
CA GLY A 425 6.76 12.44 -22.77
C GLY A 425 5.77 11.53 -23.51
N GLY A 426 4.63 11.18 -22.89
CA GLY A 426 3.65 10.26 -23.46
C GLY A 426 4.08 8.79 -23.40
N ASN A 427 4.92 8.42 -22.42
CA ASN A 427 5.35 7.03 -22.21
C ASN A 427 4.89 6.50 -20.84
N SER A 428 4.66 5.20 -20.75
CA SER A 428 4.34 4.51 -19.50
C SER A 428 5.58 4.21 -18.63
N ILE A 429 6.78 4.54 -19.10
CA ILE A 429 8.05 4.24 -18.44
C ILE A 429 8.87 5.51 -18.19
N SER A 430 9.31 5.72 -16.95
CA SER A 430 10.14 6.86 -16.52
C SER A 430 11.57 6.45 -16.15
N GLU A 431 12.03 5.31 -16.66
CA GLU A 431 13.35 4.74 -16.34
C GLU A 431 14.11 4.37 -17.61
N ASN A 432 15.39 4.06 -17.45
CA ASN A 432 16.16 3.37 -18.47
C ASN A 432 15.65 1.93 -18.61
N VAL A 433 15.21 1.55 -19.80
CA VAL A 433 14.61 0.23 -20.01
C VAL A 433 15.66 -0.86 -19.86
N GLY A 434 15.38 -1.86 -19.02
CA GLY A 434 16.12 -3.11 -18.91
C GLY A 434 15.24 -4.37 -18.88
N PRO A 435 15.81 -5.55 -18.61
CA PRO A 435 15.13 -6.86 -18.59
C PRO A 435 13.89 -6.92 -17.71
N LYS A 436 13.90 -6.27 -16.54
CA LYS A 436 12.77 -6.26 -15.59
C LYS A 436 11.45 -5.76 -16.19
N HIS A 437 11.49 -4.99 -17.27
CA HIS A 437 10.29 -4.49 -17.96
C HIS A 437 9.76 -5.46 -19.03
N LEU A 438 10.50 -6.51 -19.35
CA LEU A 438 10.16 -7.51 -20.35
C LEU A 438 9.76 -8.85 -19.70
N ILE A 439 9.36 -8.84 -18.44
CA ILE A 439 8.87 -10.02 -17.72
C ILE A 439 7.49 -9.76 -17.13
N ASN A 440 6.66 -10.81 -17.13
CA ASN A 440 5.49 -10.90 -16.28
C ASN A 440 5.92 -11.45 -14.92
N LYS A 441 5.58 -10.75 -13.84
CA LYS A 441 5.73 -11.29 -12.47
C LYS A 441 4.38 -11.84 -12.04
N LYS A 442 4.36 -13.09 -11.61
CA LYS A 442 3.19 -13.71 -10.96
C LYS A 442 3.54 -14.05 -9.52
N THR A 443 2.58 -13.85 -8.62
CA THR A 443 2.75 -14.11 -7.20
C THR A 443 1.91 -15.29 -6.79
N VAL A 444 2.55 -16.35 -6.30
CA VAL A 444 1.85 -17.40 -5.54
C VAL A 444 1.67 -16.85 -4.12
N ALA A 445 0.43 -16.77 -3.65
CA ALA A 445 0.09 -16.35 -2.30
C ALA A 445 -0.55 -17.52 -1.54
N LYS A 446 0.19 -18.12 -0.60
CA LYS A 446 -0.32 -19.18 0.28
C LYS A 446 -1.31 -18.56 1.28
N ARG A 447 -2.28 -19.34 1.75
CA ARG A 447 -3.15 -18.93 2.87
C ARG A 447 -2.28 -18.72 4.11
N ALA A 448 -2.31 -17.52 4.67
CA ALA A 448 -1.75 -17.22 5.99
C ALA A 448 -2.89 -16.95 6.96
N GLU A 449 -2.84 -17.57 8.14
CA GLU A 449 -3.82 -17.30 9.18
C GLU A 449 -3.53 -15.93 9.82
N ASN A 450 -4.57 -15.11 9.97
CA ASN A 450 -4.45 -13.79 10.56
C ASN A 450 -3.98 -13.93 12.01
N MET A 451 -2.92 -13.21 12.36
CA MET A 451 -2.34 -13.23 13.70
C MET A 451 -3.35 -12.75 14.74
N LEU A 452 -3.61 -13.59 15.74
CA LEU A 452 -4.39 -13.26 16.92
C LEU A 452 -3.51 -12.81 18.09
N TRP A 453 -4.12 -12.58 19.24
CA TRP A 453 -3.48 -12.12 20.45
C TRP A 453 -4.28 -12.56 21.69
N HIS A 454 -3.61 -12.55 22.83
CA HIS A 454 -4.25 -12.66 24.14
C HIS A 454 -3.72 -11.52 25.00
N LYS A 455 -4.38 -10.36 24.91
CA LYS A 455 -3.98 -9.10 25.56
C LYS A 455 -4.97 -8.77 26.66
N LEU A 456 -4.43 -8.45 27.82
CA LEU A 456 -5.16 -8.20 29.06
C LEU A 456 -4.51 -7.05 29.83
N PRO A 457 -5.17 -6.49 30.86
CA PRO A 457 -4.49 -5.71 31.88
C PRO A 457 -3.27 -6.45 32.41
N LYS A 458 -2.20 -5.72 32.72
CA LYS A 458 -0.96 -6.34 33.22
C LYS A 458 -1.17 -6.99 34.59
N SER A 459 -1.97 -6.33 35.42
CA SER A 459 -2.31 -6.77 36.77
C SER A 459 -3.81 -7.02 36.88
N ILE A 460 -4.21 -8.24 37.24
CA ILE A 460 -5.59 -8.59 37.53
C ILE A 460 -5.63 -9.18 38.94
N TYR A 461 -6.19 -8.42 39.88
CA TYR A 461 -6.37 -8.85 41.28
C TYR A 461 -7.80 -9.27 41.51
N PHE A 462 -7.98 -10.40 42.18
CA PHE A 462 -9.28 -10.97 42.48
C PHE A 462 -9.25 -11.62 43.87
N ARG A 463 -10.44 -11.93 44.41
CA ARG A 463 -10.75 -12.37 45.80
C ARG A 463 -11.28 -11.23 46.67
N ARG A 464 -12.00 -11.63 47.71
CA ARG A 464 -12.54 -10.76 48.75
C ARG A 464 -11.40 -10.06 49.50
N GLY A 465 -11.51 -8.74 49.64
CA GLY A 465 -10.53 -7.92 50.36
C GLY A 465 -9.28 -7.59 49.55
N SER A 466 -9.34 -7.76 48.23
CA SER A 466 -8.22 -7.43 47.32
C SER A 466 -8.07 -5.92 47.11
N LEU A 467 -9.14 -5.11 47.30
CA LEU A 467 -9.12 -3.68 47.03
C LEU A 467 -7.98 -2.92 47.74
N PRO A 468 -7.82 -2.95 49.08
CA PRO A 468 -6.73 -2.22 49.74
C PRO A 468 -5.35 -2.77 49.38
N ILE A 469 -5.24 -4.07 49.11
CA ILE A 469 -3.96 -4.72 48.76
C ILE A 469 -3.52 -4.29 47.36
N ALA A 470 -4.45 -4.22 46.41
CA ALA A 470 -4.14 -3.80 45.04
C ALA A 470 -3.91 -2.27 44.95
N LEU A 471 -4.62 -1.46 45.74
CA LEU A 471 -4.37 -0.02 45.79
C LEU A 471 -3.00 0.34 46.39
N ASP A 472 -2.34 -0.57 47.11
CA ASP A 472 -0.96 -0.41 47.55
C ASP A 472 0.03 -0.32 46.38
N GLU A 473 -0.29 -0.92 45.22
CA GLU A 473 0.50 -0.78 43.99
C GLU A 473 0.46 0.66 43.48
N VAL A 474 -0.67 1.36 43.60
CA VAL A 474 -0.78 2.79 43.25
C VAL A 474 0.20 3.64 44.08
N ILE A 475 0.36 3.28 45.35
CA ILE A 475 1.26 3.96 46.29
C ILE A 475 2.71 3.63 45.96
N THR A 476 2.99 2.34 45.74
CA THR A 476 4.33 1.81 45.45
C THR A 476 4.88 2.34 44.12
N ASP A 477 4.02 2.48 43.11
CA ASP A 477 4.36 3.06 41.80
C ASP A 477 4.52 4.59 41.84
N GLY A 478 4.25 5.21 42.99
CA GLY A 478 4.56 6.61 43.25
C GLY A 478 3.51 7.62 42.77
N HIS A 479 2.32 7.17 42.37
CA HIS A 479 1.20 8.04 42.00
C HIS A 479 0.74 8.90 43.20
N LYS A 480 0.32 10.14 42.93
CA LYS A 480 0.02 11.18 43.92
C LYS A 480 -1.37 11.80 43.77
N ARG A 481 -2.03 11.65 42.62
CA ARG A 481 -3.29 12.33 42.29
C ARG A 481 -4.26 11.36 41.61
N ALA A 482 -5.25 10.89 42.34
CA ALA A 482 -6.24 9.94 41.84
C ALA A 482 -7.57 10.62 41.49
N LEU A 483 -8.05 10.41 40.27
CA LEU A 483 -9.42 10.73 39.87
C LEU A 483 -10.26 9.45 39.92
N ILE A 484 -11.24 9.40 40.82
CA ILE A 484 -12.18 8.28 40.93
C ILE A 484 -13.42 8.60 40.10
N VAL A 485 -13.74 7.78 39.10
CA VAL A 485 -14.93 7.91 38.25
C VAL A 485 -15.95 6.85 38.66
N THR A 486 -17.15 7.27 39.06
CA THR A 486 -18.20 6.37 39.57
C THR A 486 -19.59 6.94 39.30
N ASP A 487 -20.64 6.27 39.79
CA ASP A 487 -22.02 6.76 39.76
C ASP A 487 -22.48 7.32 41.12
N ARG A 488 -23.62 8.00 41.13
CA ARG A 488 -24.19 8.57 42.37
C ARG A 488 -24.54 7.52 43.41
N PHE A 489 -24.94 6.31 43.01
CA PHE A 489 -25.34 5.27 43.95
C PHE A 489 -24.15 4.78 44.77
N LEU A 490 -23.04 4.47 44.09
CA LEU A 490 -21.80 4.01 44.72
C LEU A 490 -21.16 5.12 45.57
N PHE A 491 -21.21 6.37 45.11
CA PHE A 491 -20.76 7.52 45.89
C PHE A 491 -21.58 7.69 47.17
N ASN A 492 -22.91 7.78 47.07
CA ASN A 492 -23.78 8.04 48.22
C ASN A 492 -23.82 6.90 49.25
N ASN A 493 -23.55 5.66 48.84
CA ASN A 493 -23.53 4.50 49.72
C ASN A 493 -22.12 4.16 50.26
N GLY A 494 -21.14 5.05 50.09
CA GLY A 494 -19.81 4.92 50.70
C GLY A 494 -18.88 3.89 50.05
N TYR A 495 -19.17 3.44 48.82
CA TYR A 495 -18.24 2.55 48.08
C TYR A 495 -17.00 3.31 47.63
N ALA A 496 -17.15 4.56 47.18
CA ALA A 496 -16.02 5.42 46.83
C ALA A 496 -15.15 5.76 48.06
N ASP A 497 -15.74 5.81 49.25
CA ASP A 497 -15.01 6.07 50.50
C ASP A 497 -14.04 4.93 50.84
N GLN A 498 -14.35 3.69 50.47
CA GLN A 498 -13.45 2.54 50.67
C GLN A 498 -12.15 2.69 49.87
N ILE A 499 -12.21 3.33 48.69
CA ILE A 499 -11.03 3.64 47.86
C ILE A 499 -10.33 4.89 48.40
N THR A 500 -11.07 5.98 48.58
CA THR A 500 -10.45 7.27 48.97
C THR A 500 -9.82 7.21 50.35
N SER A 501 -10.36 6.42 51.29
CA SER A 501 -9.77 6.24 52.62
C SER A 501 -8.39 5.60 52.55
N VAL A 502 -8.21 4.57 51.70
CA VAL A 502 -6.92 3.90 51.51
C VAL A 502 -5.91 4.86 50.88
N LEU A 503 -6.32 5.56 49.81
CA LEU A 503 -5.45 6.50 49.09
C LEU A 503 -5.05 7.72 49.95
N LYS A 504 -6.00 8.32 50.66
CA LYS A 504 -5.73 9.47 51.54
C LYS A 504 -4.82 9.10 52.71
N ALA A 505 -4.97 7.90 53.28
CA ALA A 505 -4.09 7.42 54.34
C ALA A 505 -2.62 7.31 53.88
N ALA A 506 -2.40 7.14 52.58
CA ALA A 506 -1.09 7.09 51.94
C ALA A 506 -0.61 8.44 51.36
N GLY A 507 -1.36 9.52 51.57
CA GLY A 507 -1.00 10.87 51.10
C GLY A 507 -1.29 11.14 49.62
N VAL A 508 -2.18 10.37 48.99
CA VAL A 508 -2.65 10.61 47.62
C VAL A 508 -3.82 11.60 47.66
N GLU A 509 -3.76 12.64 46.84
CA GLU A 509 -4.89 13.55 46.62
C GLU A 509 -5.95 12.87 45.78
N THR A 510 -7.22 12.94 46.20
CA THR A 510 -8.33 12.26 45.52
C THR A 510 -9.40 13.26 45.11
N GLU A 511 -9.88 13.15 43.87
CA GLU A 511 -11.09 13.82 43.38
C GLU A 511 -12.09 12.77 42.88
N VAL A 512 -13.39 12.99 43.08
CA VAL A 512 -14.43 12.01 42.68
C VAL A 512 -15.39 12.63 41.68
N PHE A 513 -15.49 12.02 40.49
CA PHE A 513 -16.50 12.31 39.50
C PHE A 513 -17.62 11.27 39.56
N PHE A 514 -18.79 11.67 40.03
CA PHE A 514 -19.93 10.78 40.30
C PHE A 514 -21.19 11.10 39.45
N GLU A 515 -21.04 11.91 38.41
CA GLU A 515 -22.15 12.26 37.48
C GLU A 515 -22.39 11.21 36.39
N VAL A 516 -21.75 10.04 36.47
CA VAL A 516 -21.98 8.97 35.48
C VAL A 516 -23.32 8.29 35.74
N GLU A 517 -24.13 8.21 34.69
CA GLU A 517 -25.41 7.50 34.67
C GLU A 517 -25.30 6.24 33.79
N ALA A 518 -26.32 5.37 33.84
CA ALA A 518 -26.43 4.26 32.92
C ALA A 518 -26.45 4.77 31.46
N ASP A 519 -25.83 4.04 30.55
CA ASP A 519 -25.65 4.46 29.14
C ASP A 519 -24.99 5.84 28.98
N PRO A 520 -23.73 5.98 29.42
CA PRO A 520 -23.07 7.27 29.61
C PRO A 520 -22.97 8.05 28.30
N THR A 521 -23.22 9.35 28.37
CA THR A 521 -23.19 10.24 27.21
C THR A 521 -21.83 10.86 26.99
N LEU A 522 -21.56 11.29 25.75
CA LEU A 522 -20.35 12.03 25.41
C LEU A 522 -20.22 13.35 26.19
N SER A 523 -21.34 14.01 26.51
CA SER A 523 -21.34 15.20 27.35
C SER A 523 -20.82 14.95 28.77
N VAL A 524 -21.21 13.84 29.40
CA VAL A 524 -20.69 13.42 30.71
C VAL A 524 -19.20 13.12 30.63
N VAL A 525 -18.75 12.44 29.57
CA VAL A 525 -17.33 12.18 29.32
C VAL A 525 -16.52 13.48 29.19
N ARG A 526 -17.02 14.47 28.44
CA ARG A 526 -16.35 15.77 28.30
C ARG A 526 -16.22 16.50 29.62
N LYS A 527 -17.26 16.50 30.46
CA LYS A 527 -17.22 17.08 31.81
C LYS A 527 -16.17 16.39 32.70
N GLY A 528 -16.14 15.05 32.68
CA GLY A 528 -15.13 14.29 33.42
C GLY A 528 -13.70 14.56 32.93
N ALA A 529 -13.51 14.72 31.61
CA ALA A 529 -12.23 15.10 31.03
C ALA A 529 -11.82 16.55 31.38
N GLU A 530 -12.76 17.49 31.45
CA GLU A 530 -12.51 18.87 31.92
C GLU A 530 -12.06 18.88 33.39
N LEU A 531 -12.71 18.07 34.23
CA LEU A 531 -12.29 17.86 35.61
C LEU A 531 -10.89 17.23 35.67
N ALA A 532 -10.61 16.21 34.86
CA ALA A 532 -9.29 15.58 34.79
C ALA A 532 -8.21 16.58 34.34
N ASN A 533 -8.49 17.44 33.36
CA ASN A 533 -7.55 18.47 32.91
C ASN A 533 -7.25 19.51 33.99
N SER A 534 -8.24 19.83 34.82
CA SER A 534 -8.10 20.76 35.95
C SER A 534 -7.35 20.12 37.13
N PHE A 535 -7.74 18.90 37.51
CA PHE A 535 -7.18 18.17 38.64
C PHE A 535 -5.82 17.54 38.31
N LYS A 536 -5.52 17.26 37.04
CA LYS A 536 -4.28 16.62 36.55
C LYS A 536 -3.94 15.33 37.31
N PRO A 537 -4.79 14.30 37.26
CA PRO A 537 -4.51 13.03 37.90
C PRO A 537 -3.31 12.34 37.24
N ASP A 538 -2.53 11.61 38.03
CA ASP A 538 -1.54 10.64 37.53
C ASP A 538 -2.08 9.20 37.56
N VAL A 539 -3.29 9.01 38.09
CA VAL A 539 -4.06 7.77 38.02
C VAL A 539 -5.57 8.04 37.96
N ILE A 540 -6.27 7.33 37.08
CA ILE A 540 -7.73 7.34 36.96
C ILE A 540 -8.23 5.97 37.43
N ILE A 541 -9.18 5.97 38.35
CA ILE A 541 -9.78 4.77 38.92
C ILE A 541 -11.26 4.76 38.57
N ALA A 542 -11.70 3.84 37.71
CA ALA A 542 -13.13 3.61 37.51
C ALA A 542 -13.67 2.65 38.56
N LEU A 543 -14.70 3.08 39.29
CA LEU A 543 -15.43 2.25 40.26
C LEU A 543 -16.87 2.06 39.79
N GLY A 544 -17.25 0.82 39.52
CA GLY A 544 -18.63 0.48 39.13
C GLY A 544 -18.68 -0.64 38.10
N GLY A 545 -19.62 -0.57 37.16
CA GLY A 545 -19.75 -1.57 36.10
C GLY A 545 -20.30 -0.98 34.81
N GLY A 546 -19.72 -1.34 33.66
CA GLY A 546 -20.10 -0.82 32.35
C GLY A 546 -19.91 0.70 32.29
N SER A 547 -20.97 1.45 32.61
CA SER A 547 -21.04 2.89 32.45
C SER A 547 -19.89 3.68 33.08
N PRO A 548 -19.51 3.51 34.37
CA PRO A 548 -18.37 4.24 34.92
C PRO A 548 -17.03 3.85 34.30
N MET A 549 -16.84 2.57 33.95
CA MET A 549 -15.59 2.09 33.35
C MET A 549 -15.43 2.58 31.92
N ASP A 550 -16.48 2.50 31.12
CA ASP A 550 -16.48 2.91 29.73
C ASP A 550 -16.31 4.43 29.62
N ALA A 551 -17.04 5.20 30.44
CA ALA A 551 -16.89 6.65 30.49
C ALA A 551 -15.47 7.05 30.92
N ALA A 552 -14.91 6.40 31.95
CA ALA A 552 -13.56 6.70 32.43
C ALA A 552 -12.47 6.42 31.40
N LYS A 553 -12.57 5.31 30.65
CA LYS A 553 -11.62 5.00 29.56
C LYS A 553 -11.60 6.09 28.48
N ILE A 554 -12.75 6.68 28.17
CA ILE A 554 -12.81 7.75 27.17
C ILE A 554 -12.41 9.11 27.78
N MET A 555 -12.75 9.37 29.04
CA MET A 555 -12.21 10.51 29.78
C MET A 555 -10.68 10.46 29.81
N TRP A 556 -10.11 9.26 29.96
CA TRP A 556 -8.67 9.02 29.91
C TRP A 556 -8.08 9.39 28.54
N VAL A 557 -8.71 8.99 27.43
CA VAL A 557 -8.32 9.43 26.07
C VAL A 557 -8.36 10.95 25.95
N MET A 558 -9.47 11.59 26.33
CA MET A 558 -9.61 13.03 26.22
C MET A 558 -8.68 13.81 27.15
N TYR A 559 -8.29 13.22 28.28
CA TYR A 559 -7.31 13.79 29.20
C TYR A 559 -5.89 13.70 28.64
N GLU A 560 -5.49 12.55 28.12
CA GLU A 560 -4.15 12.36 27.55
C GLU A 560 -4.00 13.12 26.21
N HIS A 561 -5.03 13.03 25.38
CA HIS A 561 -5.09 13.49 24.00
C HIS A 561 -6.39 14.27 23.72
N PRO A 562 -6.51 15.52 24.21
CA PRO A 562 -7.70 16.36 24.03
C PRO A 562 -7.97 16.75 22.56
N GLU A 563 -6.98 16.60 21.67
CA GLU A 563 -7.10 16.81 20.23
C GLU A 563 -7.92 15.73 19.50
N THR A 564 -8.24 14.62 20.19
CA THR A 564 -8.95 13.49 19.59
C THR A 564 -10.40 13.83 19.26
N HIS A 565 -10.82 13.52 18.04
CA HIS A 565 -12.21 13.63 17.61
C HIS A 565 -12.95 12.32 17.86
N PHE A 566 -14.00 12.37 18.67
CA PHE A 566 -14.74 11.18 19.09
C PHE A 566 -15.30 10.38 17.91
N GLU A 567 -15.78 11.04 16.86
CA GLU A 567 -16.31 10.41 15.64
C GLU A 567 -15.26 9.52 14.95
N GLU A 568 -13.98 9.93 14.96
CA GLU A 568 -12.88 9.15 14.38
C GLU A 568 -12.52 7.94 15.24
N LEU A 569 -12.58 8.09 16.58
CA LEU A 569 -12.33 7.01 17.53
C LEU A 569 -13.41 5.93 17.49
N ALA A 570 -14.65 6.35 17.24
CA ALA A 570 -15.86 5.53 17.14
C ALA A 570 -16.08 4.87 15.76
N LEU A 571 -15.19 5.14 14.80
CA LEU A 571 -15.32 4.57 13.46
C LEU A 571 -15.20 3.04 13.49
N ARG A 572 -16.17 2.36 12.86
CA ARG A 572 -16.16 0.91 12.69
C ARG A 572 -14.98 0.46 11.84
N PHE A 573 -14.50 -0.74 12.10
CA PHE A 573 -13.33 -1.32 11.45
C PHE A 573 -13.53 -2.79 11.12
N MET A 574 -12.82 -3.26 10.09
CA MET A 574 -12.82 -4.67 9.68
C MET A 574 -11.77 -5.49 10.44
N ASP A 575 -10.65 -4.89 10.84
CA ASP A 575 -9.58 -5.51 11.64
C ASP A 575 -9.02 -4.45 12.60
N ILE A 576 -8.98 -4.76 13.90
CA ILE A 576 -8.56 -3.82 14.96
C ILE A 576 -7.11 -3.34 14.80
N ARG A 577 -6.26 -4.04 14.03
CA ARG A 577 -4.88 -3.61 13.76
C ARG A 577 -4.74 -2.79 12.48
N LYS A 578 -5.73 -2.83 11.59
CA LYS A 578 -5.73 -2.13 10.29
C LYS A 578 -6.70 -0.95 10.28
N ARG A 579 -6.95 -0.37 11.45
CA ARG A 579 -7.87 0.75 11.63
C ARG A 579 -7.38 1.97 10.85
N ILE A 580 -8.33 2.75 10.34
CA ILE A 580 -8.06 4.03 9.69
C ILE A 580 -7.53 5.03 10.72
N TYR A 581 -8.17 5.07 11.90
CA TYR A 581 -7.70 5.84 13.04
C TYR A 581 -6.99 4.94 14.05
N LYS A 582 -5.69 5.16 14.25
CA LYS A 582 -4.90 4.45 15.26
C LYS A 582 -4.98 5.22 16.58
N PHE A 583 -5.37 4.54 17.64
CA PHE A 583 -5.39 5.16 18.97
C PHE A 583 -3.99 5.64 19.36
N PRO A 584 -3.89 6.81 20.01
CA PRO A 584 -2.61 7.31 20.48
C PRO A 584 -2.06 6.42 21.60
N LYS A 585 -0.79 6.64 21.94
CA LYS A 585 -0.16 5.89 23.04
C LYS A 585 -0.72 6.38 24.38
N MET A 586 -1.57 5.56 24.98
CA MET A 586 -2.15 5.80 26.31
C MET A 586 -1.19 5.44 27.45
N GLY A 587 -1.46 5.96 28.65
CA GLY A 587 -0.72 5.63 29.86
C GLY A 587 0.53 6.48 30.10
N VAL A 588 0.57 7.70 29.54
CA VAL A 588 1.68 8.65 29.71
C VAL A 588 1.36 9.67 30.80
N LYS A 589 0.17 10.29 30.78
CA LYS A 589 -0.24 11.23 31.83
C LYS A 589 -0.80 10.53 33.05
N ALA A 590 -1.66 9.51 32.84
CA ALA A 590 -2.30 8.79 33.93
C ALA A 590 -2.38 7.29 33.63
N LYS A 591 -2.39 6.48 34.68
CA LYS A 591 -2.76 5.07 34.60
C LYS A 591 -4.26 4.88 34.66
N MET A 592 -4.78 3.84 34.01
CA MET A 592 -6.19 3.47 34.09
C MET A 592 -6.37 2.22 34.93
N ILE A 593 -7.04 2.35 36.08
CA ILE A 593 -7.37 1.25 36.99
C ILE A 593 -8.88 1.04 36.96
N ALA A 594 -9.31 -0.21 36.88
CA ALA A 594 -10.72 -0.57 36.93
C ALA A 594 -11.03 -1.39 38.18
N VAL A 595 -12.01 -0.95 38.97
CA VAL A 595 -12.57 -1.63 40.14
C VAL A 595 -14.02 -1.96 39.83
N THR A 596 -14.31 -3.25 39.62
CA THR A 596 -15.65 -3.66 39.21
C THR A 596 -16.56 -3.94 40.41
N THR A 597 -17.80 -3.46 40.36
CA THR A 597 -18.87 -3.74 41.33
C THR A 597 -20.10 -4.39 40.68
N THR A 598 -19.96 -4.82 39.42
CA THR A 598 -21.06 -5.43 38.64
C THR A 598 -20.55 -6.69 37.95
N SER A 599 -21.17 -7.83 38.28
CA SER A 599 -20.82 -9.13 37.71
C SER A 599 -21.47 -9.37 36.36
N GLY A 600 -20.99 -8.73 35.29
CA GLY A 600 -21.49 -9.00 33.92
C GLY A 600 -20.73 -8.30 32.80
N THR A 601 -20.37 -7.03 33.01
CA THR A 601 -19.77 -6.14 32.02
C THR A 601 -18.44 -6.62 31.43
N GLY A 602 -17.51 -7.14 32.25
CA GLY A 602 -16.16 -7.47 31.82
C GLY A 602 -15.29 -6.28 31.36
N SER A 603 -15.82 -5.04 31.38
CA SER A 603 -15.10 -3.83 30.95
C SER A 603 -13.79 -3.61 31.72
N GLU A 604 -13.62 -4.20 32.90
CA GLU A 604 -12.38 -4.11 33.66
C GLU A 604 -11.16 -4.77 32.97
N VAL A 605 -11.39 -5.72 32.04
CA VAL A 605 -10.31 -6.44 31.33
C VAL A 605 -10.32 -6.26 29.81
N THR A 606 -11.32 -5.56 29.26
CA THR A 606 -11.52 -5.50 27.81
C THR A 606 -11.11 -4.15 27.21
N PRO A 607 -10.78 -4.12 25.90
CA PRO A 607 -10.54 -2.89 25.15
C PRO A 607 -11.82 -2.09 24.83
N PHE A 608 -12.99 -2.59 25.20
CA PHE A 608 -14.27 -2.00 24.82
C PHE A 608 -14.65 -0.84 25.74
N ALA A 609 -15.26 0.19 25.15
CA ALA A 609 -15.94 1.26 25.86
C ALA A 609 -17.16 1.69 25.03
N VAL A 610 -18.35 1.65 25.63
CA VAL A 610 -19.59 2.06 24.98
C VAL A 610 -20.03 3.40 25.54
N VAL A 611 -20.24 4.38 24.66
CA VAL A 611 -20.85 5.66 25.02
C VAL A 611 -21.88 6.08 23.98
N THR A 612 -22.88 6.83 24.44
CA THR A 612 -23.94 7.38 23.60
C THR A 612 -23.57 8.80 23.19
N ASP A 613 -23.68 9.11 21.91
CA ASP A 613 -23.71 10.50 21.48
C ASP A 613 -25.10 11.08 21.75
N ASP A 614 -25.16 12.04 22.67
CA ASP A 614 -26.39 12.70 23.09
C ASP A 614 -26.98 13.63 22.01
N ALA A 615 -26.24 13.95 20.95
CA ALA A 615 -26.77 14.69 19.80
C ALA A 615 -27.52 13.78 18.81
N THR A 616 -27.00 12.57 18.55
CA THR A 616 -27.57 11.65 17.55
C THR A 616 -28.36 10.50 18.16
N GLY A 617 -28.23 10.26 19.46
CA GLY A 617 -28.79 9.10 20.17
C GLY A 617 -28.10 7.78 19.86
N GLN A 618 -27.02 7.77 19.06
CA GLN A 618 -26.31 6.55 18.69
C GLN A 618 -25.35 6.09 19.78
N LYS A 619 -25.41 4.80 20.13
CA LYS A 619 -24.37 4.13 20.92
C LYS A 619 -23.20 3.71 20.04
N TYR A 620 -22.03 4.22 20.39
CA TYR A 620 -20.76 3.88 19.75
C TYR A 620 -19.97 2.92 20.62
N PRO A 621 -19.83 1.64 20.23
CA PRO A 621 -18.88 0.73 20.86
C PRO A 621 -17.48 0.99 20.28
N LEU A 622 -16.60 1.61 21.08
CA LEU A 622 -15.20 1.77 20.75
C LEU A 622 -14.43 0.55 21.22
N ALA A 623 -13.43 0.13 20.45
CA ALA A 623 -12.57 -1.00 20.81
C ALA A 623 -11.13 -0.73 20.39
N ASP A 624 -10.24 -0.54 21.36
CA ASP A 624 -8.78 -0.54 21.15
C ASP A 624 -8.06 -1.07 22.39
N TYR A 625 -7.01 -1.87 22.22
CA TYR A 625 -6.20 -2.34 23.36
C TYR A 625 -5.43 -1.21 24.05
N ALA A 626 -5.33 -0.03 23.44
CA ALA A 626 -4.88 1.18 24.12
C ALA A 626 -5.83 1.61 25.26
N LEU A 627 -7.11 1.20 25.23
CA LEU A 627 -8.13 1.48 26.26
C LEU A 627 -8.22 0.41 27.34
N THR A 628 -7.49 -0.70 27.20
CA THR A 628 -7.48 -1.74 28.22
C THR A 628 -6.92 -1.13 29.52
N PRO A 629 -7.61 -1.30 30.67
CA PRO A 629 -7.07 -0.84 31.94
C PRO A 629 -5.66 -1.40 32.18
N ASP A 630 -4.77 -0.61 32.76
CA ASP A 630 -3.44 -1.06 33.16
C ASP A 630 -3.56 -2.11 34.28
N MET A 631 -4.53 -1.94 35.18
CA MET A 631 -4.84 -2.83 36.29
C MET A 631 -6.36 -3.03 36.45
N ALA A 632 -6.78 -4.27 36.69
CA ALA A 632 -8.14 -4.64 37.04
C ALA A 632 -8.22 -5.21 38.47
N ILE A 633 -9.20 -4.76 39.25
CA ILE A 633 -9.48 -5.20 40.61
C ILE A 633 -10.91 -5.74 40.67
N VAL A 634 -11.03 -7.00 41.05
CA VAL A 634 -12.27 -7.78 41.06
C VAL A 634 -12.53 -8.27 42.49
N ASP A 635 -12.85 -7.32 43.38
CA ASP A 635 -13.10 -7.60 44.79
C ASP A 635 -14.57 -7.99 45.02
N ALA A 636 -14.79 -9.27 45.33
CA ALA A 636 -16.14 -9.78 45.53
C ALA A 636 -16.87 -9.18 46.74
N ASN A 637 -16.19 -8.48 47.67
CA ASN A 637 -16.90 -7.76 48.73
C ASN A 637 -17.82 -6.66 48.18
N LEU A 638 -17.49 -6.08 47.02
CA LEU A 638 -18.24 -4.97 46.42
C LEU A 638 -19.54 -5.41 45.76
N VAL A 639 -19.79 -6.72 45.63
CA VAL A 639 -20.97 -7.28 44.95
C VAL A 639 -21.94 -8.01 45.88
N MET A 640 -21.64 -8.09 47.18
CA MET A 640 -22.44 -8.87 48.13
C MET A 640 -23.87 -8.36 48.24
N ASP A 641 -24.04 -7.03 48.23
CA ASP A 641 -25.32 -6.34 48.41
C ASP A 641 -26.00 -5.95 47.10
N MET A 642 -25.55 -6.47 45.95
CA MET A 642 -26.21 -6.22 44.67
C MET A 642 -27.66 -6.70 44.68
N PRO A 643 -28.59 -5.94 44.07
CA PRO A 643 -29.97 -6.36 43.92
C PRO A 643 -30.09 -7.58 43.00
N LYS A 644 -31.16 -8.34 43.19
CA LYS A 644 -31.47 -9.54 42.41
C LYS A 644 -31.46 -9.30 40.90
N SER A 645 -32.05 -8.18 40.45
CA SER A 645 -32.10 -7.81 39.03
C SER A 645 -30.70 -7.65 38.43
N LEU A 646 -29.81 -6.91 39.10
CA LEU A 646 -28.45 -6.70 38.62
C LEU A 646 -27.62 -7.99 38.62
N CYS A 647 -27.83 -8.86 39.62
CA CYS A 647 -27.25 -10.21 39.61
C CYS A 647 -27.71 -11.04 38.41
N ALA A 648 -29.00 -11.04 38.11
CA ALA A 648 -29.57 -11.80 37.01
C ALA A 648 -29.07 -11.28 35.65
N PHE A 649 -29.21 -9.97 35.42
CA PHE A 649 -28.84 -9.36 34.15
C PHE A 649 -27.33 -9.46 33.91
N GLY A 650 -26.50 -9.14 34.91
CA GLY A 650 -25.05 -9.27 34.76
C GLY A 650 -24.60 -10.72 34.57
N GLY A 651 -25.16 -11.66 35.33
CA GLY A 651 -24.80 -13.07 35.19
C GLY A 651 -25.16 -13.64 33.81
N LEU A 652 -26.33 -13.28 33.27
CA LEU A 652 -26.77 -13.72 31.94
C LEU A 652 -26.04 -13.01 30.80
N ASP A 653 -25.63 -11.77 31.02
CA ASP A 653 -24.72 -11.06 30.14
C ASP A 653 -23.39 -11.82 30.01
N ALA A 654 -22.79 -12.19 31.14
CA ALA A 654 -21.57 -13.01 31.17
C ALA A 654 -21.74 -14.39 30.52
N VAL A 655 -22.94 -14.99 30.59
CA VAL A 655 -23.25 -16.22 29.84
C VAL A 655 -23.19 -15.95 28.34
N THR A 656 -23.84 -14.89 27.86
CA THR A 656 -23.81 -14.50 26.44
C THR A 656 -22.40 -14.15 25.98
N HIS A 657 -21.64 -13.38 26.76
CA HIS A 657 -20.23 -13.07 26.51
C HIS A 657 -19.41 -14.34 26.21
N ALA A 658 -19.51 -15.34 27.07
CA ALA A 658 -18.76 -16.58 26.90
C ALA A 658 -19.28 -17.45 25.76
N LEU A 659 -20.59 -17.52 25.54
CA LEU A 659 -21.19 -18.25 24.41
C LEU A 659 -20.72 -17.69 23.07
N GLU A 660 -20.81 -16.36 22.90
CA GLU A 660 -20.41 -15.71 21.66
C GLU A 660 -18.91 -15.71 21.47
N ALA A 661 -18.12 -15.50 22.53
CA ALA A 661 -16.66 -15.59 22.44
C ALA A 661 -16.19 -16.99 22.04
N TYR A 662 -16.79 -18.05 22.60
CA TYR A 662 -16.44 -19.42 22.24
C TYR A 662 -16.84 -19.75 20.79
N VAL A 663 -17.93 -19.18 20.26
CA VAL A 663 -18.40 -19.51 18.91
C VAL A 663 -17.89 -18.54 17.82
N SER A 664 -17.25 -17.45 18.23
CA SER A 664 -16.72 -16.39 17.37
C SER A 664 -15.73 -16.91 16.33
N VAL A 665 -15.63 -16.22 15.19
CA VAL A 665 -14.57 -16.50 14.22
C VAL A 665 -13.18 -16.14 14.69
N LEU A 666 -13.05 -15.29 15.72
CA LEU A 666 -11.79 -14.91 16.35
C LEU A 666 -11.44 -15.79 17.56
N ALA A 667 -12.25 -16.81 17.85
CA ALA A 667 -12.00 -17.77 18.92
C ALA A 667 -10.62 -18.44 18.75
N SER A 668 -9.99 -18.77 19.87
CA SER A 668 -8.68 -19.42 19.93
C SER A 668 -8.61 -20.31 21.17
N GLU A 669 -7.64 -21.22 21.17
CA GLU A 669 -7.33 -22.10 22.30
C GLU A 669 -7.02 -21.32 23.61
N PHE A 670 -6.66 -20.03 23.52
CA PHE A 670 -6.43 -19.16 24.67
C PHE A 670 -7.74 -18.60 25.25
N SER A 671 -8.69 -18.20 24.40
CA SER A 671 -9.98 -17.65 24.84
C SER A 671 -10.98 -18.75 25.21
N ASP A 672 -10.89 -19.90 24.56
CA ASP A 672 -11.90 -20.97 24.62
C ASP A 672 -12.02 -21.59 26.02
N GLY A 673 -10.87 -21.91 26.64
CA GLY A 673 -10.87 -22.49 27.99
C GLY A 673 -11.44 -21.54 29.04
N GLN A 674 -11.20 -20.24 28.88
CA GLN A 674 -11.74 -19.20 29.77
C GLN A 674 -13.26 -19.08 29.60
N ALA A 675 -13.76 -19.03 28.36
CA ALA A 675 -15.19 -18.99 28.08
C ALA A 675 -15.93 -20.20 28.69
N LEU A 676 -15.40 -21.42 28.52
CA LEU A 676 -15.99 -22.64 29.10
C LEU A 676 -15.98 -22.61 30.64
N GLN A 677 -14.88 -22.19 31.24
CA GLN A 677 -14.76 -22.10 32.70
C GLN A 677 -15.74 -21.05 33.29
N ALA A 678 -15.92 -19.92 32.61
CA ALA A 678 -16.93 -18.93 32.98
C ALA A 678 -18.34 -19.54 32.94
N LEU A 679 -18.72 -20.19 31.83
CA LEU A 679 -20.04 -20.82 31.68
C LEU A 679 -20.31 -21.88 32.75
N LYS A 680 -19.31 -22.69 33.08
CA LYS A 680 -19.42 -23.71 34.12
C LYS A 680 -19.69 -23.09 35.49
N LEU A 681 -18.91 -22.07 35.87
CA LEU A 681 -19.11 -21.37 37.14
C LEU A 681 -20.47 -20.67 37.21
N LEU A 682 -20.91 -20.05 36.11
CA LEU A 682 -22.22 -19.40 36.03
C LEU A 682 -23.36 -20.42 36.16
N LYS A 683 -23.28 -21.57 35.49
CA LYS A 683 -24.25 -22.66 35.64
C LYS A 683 -24.37 -23.15 37.09
N GLU A 684 -23.24 -23.30 37.78
CA GLU A 684 -23.20 -23.87 39.13
C GLU A 684 -23.60 -22.85 40.23
N ASN A 685 -23.33 -21.56 40.02
CA ASN A 685 -23.37 -20.56 41.10
C ASN A 685 -24.35 -19.41 40.88
N LEU A 686 -24.75 -19.11 39.64
CA LEU A 686 -25.63 -17.96 39.36
C LEU A 686 -27.00 -18.06 40.04
N PRO A 687 -27.70 -19.22 40.03
CA PRO A 687 -28.98 -19.35 40.73
C PRO A 687 -28.86 -19.11 42.25
N ALA A 688 -27.87 -19.72 42.89
CA ALA A 688 -27.62 -19.55 44.32
C ALA A 688 -27.29 -18.08 44.66
N SER A 689 -26.44 -17.44 43.84
CA SER A 689 -26.13 -16.00 43.94
C SER A 689 -27.40 -15.15 43.85
N TYR A 690 -28.35 -15.48 42.96
CA TYR A 690 -29.60 -14.74 42.83
C TYR A 690 -30.56 -14.96 44.02
N HIS A 691 -30.80 -16.20 44.42
CA HIS A 691 -31.79 -16.52 45.46
C HIS A 691 -31.31 -16.21 46.88
N GLU A 692 -30.08 -16.61 47.20
CA GLU A 692 -29.51 -16.50 48.55
C GLU A 692 -28.76 -15.18 48.75
N GLY A 693 -28.20 -14.62 47.68
CA GLY A 693 -27.48 -13.36 47.71
C GLY A 693 -26.26 -13.38 48.62
N SER A 694 -26.10 -12.36 49.46
CA SER A 694 -24.99 -12.26 50.42
C SER A 694 -24.95 -13.41 51.44
N LYS A 695 -26.04 -14.17 51.60
CA LYS A 695 -26.05 -15.39 52.43
C LYS A 695 -25.20 -16.51 51.85
N ASN A 696 -24.97 -16.51 50.54
CA ASN A 696 -24.06 -17.41 49.85
C ASN A 696 -22.93 -16.63 49.17
N PRO A 697 -21.95 -16.13 49.96
CA PRO A 697 -20.89 -15.28 49.43
C PRO A 697 -19.95 -16.04 48.48
N VAL A 698 -19.88 -17.38 48.61
CA VAL A 698 -19.10 -18.23 47.70
C VAL A 698 -19.70 -18.16 46.30
N ALA A 699 -21.01 -18.36 46.16
CA ALA A 699 -21.68 -18.27 44.87
C ALA A 699 -21.53 -16.87 44.27
N ARG A 700 -21.71 -15.82 45.08
CA ARG A 700 -21.57 -14.42 44.64
C ARG A 700 -20.16 -14.12 44.11
N GLU A 701 -19.11 -14.57 44.81
CA GLU A 701 -17.73 -14.41 44.39
C GLU A 701 -17.42 -15.17 43.09
N ARG A 702 -17.91 -16.41 42.95
CA ARG A 702 -17.68 -17.21 41.74
C ARG A 702 -18.34 -16.60 40.52
N VAL A 703 -19.55 -16.06 40.65
CA VAL A 703 -20.23 -15.33 39.56
C VAL A 703 -19.44 -14.09 39.16
N HIS A 704 -18.92 -13.33 40.13
CA HIS A 704 -18.12 -12.14 39.86
C HIS A 704 -16.83 -12.48 39.11
N SER A 705 -16.11 -13.51 39.57
CA SER A 705 -14.92 -14.01 38.87
C SER A 705 -15.25 -14.55 37.47
N ALA A 706 -16.36 -15.29 37.32
CA ALA A 706 -16.77 -15.87 36.05
C ALA A 706 -17.10 -14.79 35.00
N ALA A 707 -17.74 -13.69 35.42
CA ALA A 707 -18.00 -12.55 34.55
C ALA A 707 -16.70 -11.92 34.01
N THR A 708 -15.70 -11.70 34.86
CA THR A 708 -14.38 -11.21 34.41
C THR A 708 -13.68 -12.22 33.51
N ILE A 709 -13.78 -13.53 33.79
CA ILE A 709 -13.21 -14.58 32.94
C ILE A 709 -13.86 -14.58 31.54
N ALA A 710 -15.17 -14.35 31.44
CA ALA A 710 -15.83 -14.13 30.16
C ALA A 710 -15.26 -12.87 29.46
N GLY A 711 -15.02 -11.81 30.24
CA GLY A 711 -14.25 -10.62 29.84
C GLY A 711 -12.92 -10.95 29.16
N ILE A 712 -12.09 -11.80 29.78
CA ILE A 712 -10.81 -12.26 29.23
C ILE A 712 -11.00 -12.95 27.86
N ALA A 713 -12.07 -13.74 27.71
CA ALA A 713 -12.38 -14.41 26.46
C ALA A 713 -12.79 -13.42 25.36
N PHE A 714 -13.85 -12.63 25.58
CA PHE A 714 -14.37 -11.72 24.55
C PHE A 714 -13.49 -10.49 24.32
N ALA A 715 -12.62 -10.13 25.28
CA ALA A 715 -11.59 -9.13 25.06
C ALA A 715 -10.71 -9.48 23.86
N ASN A 716 -10.59 -10.76 23.51
CA ASN A 716 -9.72 -11.26 22.44
C ASN A 716 -10.49 -11.90 21.28
N ALA A 717 -11.54 -12.66 21.60
CA ALA A 717 -12.41 -13.31 20.60
C ALA A 717 -13.56 -12.41 20.12
N PHE A 718 -13.73 -11.22 20.70
CA PHE A 718 -14.85 -10.31 20.45
C PHE A 718 -16.20 -10.97 20.73
N LEU A 719 -17.26 -10.21 20.51
CA LEU A 719 -18.64 -10.63 20.70
C LEU A 719 -19.31 -10.87 19.34
N GLY A 720 -20.54 -11.35 19.37
CA GLY A 720 -21.28 -11.69 18.15
C GLY A 720 -22.49 -10.78 17.95
N VAL A 721 -23.45 -11.33 17.23
CA VAL A 721 -24.64 -10.60 16.79
C VAL A 721 -25.68 -10.40 17.89
N CYS A 722 -25.61 -11.16 19.00
CA CYS A 722 -26.47 -10.92 20.15
C CYS A 722 -26.21 -9.52 20.71
N HIS A 723 -24.94 -9.18 20.91
CA HIS A 723 -24.53 -7.88 21.43
C HIS A 723 -24.84 -6.74 20.46
N SER A 724 -24.61 -6.94 19.16
CA SER A 724 -24.92 -5.89 18.18
C SER A 724 -26.40 -5.52 18.19
N MET A 725 -27.29 -6.50 18.24
CA MET A 725 -28.73 -6.27 18.37
C MET A 725 -29.10 -5.70 19.76
N ALA A 726 -28.51 -6.23 20.83
CA ALA A 726 -28.80 -5.79 22.19
C ALA A 726 -28.40 -4.33 22.46
N HIS A 727 -27.29 -3.85 21.89
CA HIS A 727 -26.90 -2.43 21.97
C HIS A 727 -28.00 -1.53 21.44
N LYS A 728 -28.54 -1.87 20.26
CA LYS A 728 -29.56 -1.03 19.60
C LYS A 728 -30.91 -1.17 20.31
N LEU A 729 -31.28 -2.38 20.74
CA LEU A 729 -32.50 -2.63 21.52
C LEU A 729 -32.51 -1.86 22.84
N GLY A 730 -31.39 -1.92 23.58
CA GLY A 730 -31.24 -1.19 24.84
C GLY A 730 -31.22 0.33 24.65
N SER A 731 -30.65 0.82 23.54
CA SER A 731 -30.66 2.26 23.21
C SER A 731 -32.06 2.78 22.90
N GLN A 732 -32.82 2.03 22.10
CA GLN A 732 -34.15 2.48 21.64
C GLN A 732 -35.24 2.34 22.69
N PHE A 733 -35.21 1.26 23.48
CA PHE A 733 -36.30 0.94 24.41
C PHE A 733 -35.87 1.00 25.89
N HIS A 734 -34.64 1.45 26.17
CA HIS A 734 -34.08 1.52 27.52
C HIS A 734 -34.10 0.18 28.27
N ILE A 735 -34.04 -0.94 27.52
CA ILE A 735 -33.91 -2.28 28.09
C ILE A 735 -32.48 -2.46 28.62
N PRO A 736 -32.29 -2.89 29.88
CA PRO A 736 -30.96 -3.19 30.41
C PRO A 736 -30.19 -4.20 29.55
N HIS A 737 -28.89 -3.98 29.38
CA HIS A 737 -28.05 -4.75 28.46
C HIS A 737 -28.16 -6.27 28.63
N GLY A 738 -27.94 -6.77 29.85
CA GLY A 738 -28.04 -8.20 30.15
C GLY A 738 -29.44 -8.79 29.95
N LEU A 739 -30.50 -7.99 30.11
CA LEU A 739 -31.86 -8.40 29.80
C LEU A 739 -32.05 -8.54 28.28
N ALA A 740 -31.58 -7.56 27.50
CA ALA A 740 -31.62 -7.64 26.04
C ALA A 740 -30.86 -8.87 25.51
N ASN A 741 -29.67 -9.14 26.03
CA ASN A 741 -28.88 -10.33 25.69
C ASN A 741 -29.64 -11.64 26.02
N ALA A 742 -30.24 -11.74 27.20
CA ALA A 742 -31.01 -12.91 27.62
C ALA A 742 -32.24 -13.20 26.73
N LEU A 743 -32.86 -12.14 26.19
CA LEU A 743 -34.01 -12.23 25.29
C LEU A 743 -33.62 -12.70 23.87
N LEU A 744 -32.38 -12.44 23.45
CA LEU A 744 -31.91 -12.72 22.08
C LEU A 744 -31.13 -14.03 21.97
N ILE A 745 -30.33 -14.39 22.98
CA ILE A 745 -29.28 -15.43 22.85
C ILE A 745 -29.82 -16.79 22.42
N CYS A 746 -30.98 -17.23 22.91
CA CYS A 746 -31.56 -18.50 22.50
C CYS A 746 -31.88 -18.55 20.99
N ASN A 747 -32.36 -17.45 20.41
CA ASN A 747 -32.63 -17.34 18.98
C ASN A 747 -31.34 -17.14 18.17
N VAL A 748 -30.37 -16.40 18.70
CA VAL A 748 -29.04 -16.24 18.08
C VAL A 748 -28.29 -17.58 17.99
N ILE A 749 -28.36 -18.43 19.02
CA ILE A 749 -27.79 -19.79 18.96
C ILE A 749 -28.45 -20.57 17.82
N ARG A 750 -29.78 -20.59 17.70
CA ARG A 750 -30.48 -21.28 16.60
C ARG A 750 -30.03 -20.77 15.23
N TYR A 751 -29.88 -19.46 15.09
CA TYR A 751 -29.44 -18.82 13.86
C TYR A 751 -28.00 -19.17 13.45
N ASN A 752 -27.07 -19.11 14.41
CA ASN A 752 -25.67 -19.43 14.19
C ASN A 752 -25.42 -20.94 14.07
N ALA A 753 -26.25 -21.79 14.72
CA ALA A 753 -26.11 -23.24 14.73
C ALA A 753 -26.60 -23.94 13.44
N ASN A 754 -26.37 -23.31 12.30
CA ASN A 754 -26.58 -23.86 10.97
C ASN A 754 -25.22 -24.06 10.27
N ASP A 755 -24.95 -25.29 9.81
CA ASP A 755 -23.70 -25.62 9.10
C ASP A 755 -23.71 -25.16 7.63
N ASN A 756 -24.88 -24.77 7.11
CA ASN A 756 -25.08 -24.26 5.75
C ASN A 756 -25.68 -22.84 5.78
N PRO A 757 -25.02 -21.86 6.41
CA PRO A 757 -25.55 -20.50 6.51
C PRO A 757 -25.56 -19.81 5.14
N THR A 758 -26.44 -18.82 4.99
CA THR A 758 -26.51 -17.95 3.80
C THR A 758 -25.19 -17.22 3.50
N LYS A 759 -24.44 -16.88 4.56
CA LYS A 759 -23.14 -16.19 4.52
C LYS A 759 -22.23 -16.67 5.64
N GLN A 760 -20.92 -16.52 5.42
CA GLN A 760 -19.87 -16.83 6.38
C GLN A 760 -18.95 -15.62 6.51
N THR A 761 -18.50 -15.33 7.72
CA THR A 761 -17.49 -14.30 7.94
C THR A 761 -16.15 -14.74 7.35
N ALA A 762 -15.59 -13.89 6.49
CA ALA A 762 -14.35 -14.17 5.77
C ALA A 762 -13.13 -13.99 6.68
N PHE A 763 -12.78 -15.04 7.43
CA PHE A 763 -11.64 -15.03 8.34
C PHE A 763 -10.78 -16.29 8.14
N SER A 764 -9.48 -16.12 7.93
CA SER A 764 -8.58 -17.18 7.43
C SER A 764 -8.48 -18.45 8.29
N GLN A 765 -8.60 -18.32 9.62
CA GLN A 765 -8.59 -19.47 10.54
C GLN A 765 -9.96 -20.16 10.59
N TYR A 766 -11.03 -19.45 10.23
CA TYR A 766 -12.39 -19.97 10.24
C TYR A 766 -12.66 -20.70 8.92
N ASP A 767 -12.20 -21.95 8.87
CA ASP A 767 -12.16 -22.77 7.66
C ASP A 767 -13.54 -23.05 7.03
N ARG A 768 -14.57 -23.28 7.86
CA ARG A 768 -15.97 -23.55 7.50
C ARG A 768 -16.87 -23.26 8.71
N PRO A 769 -18.20 -23.26 8.57
CA PRO A 769 -19.10 -23.11 9.71
C PRO A 769 -18.87 -24.22 10.74
N GLN A 770 -18.55 -23.82 11.98
CA GLN A 770 -18.34 -24.74 13.11
C GLN A 770 -19.28 -24.43 14.27
N ALA A 771 -20.06 -23.35 14.20
CA ALA A 771 -20.86 -22.85 15.31
C ALA A 771 -21.79 -23.92 15.90
N ARG A 772 -22.44 -24.75 15.07
CA ARG A 772 -23.29 -25.86 15.51
C ARG A 772 -22.52 -26.87 16.37
N ARG A 773 -21.32 -27.27 15.93
CA ARG A 773 -20.44 -28.18 16.69
C ARG A 773 -19.97 -27.50 17.98
N ARG A 774 -19.53 -26.25 17.90
CA ARG A 774 -18.97 -25.50 19.02
C ARG A 774 -20.00 -25.26 20.13
N TYR A 775 -21.27 -24.97 19.80
CA TYR A 775 -22.33 -24.93 20.82
C TYR A 775 -22.60 -26.30 21.47
N ALA A 776 -22.47 -27.40 20.74
CA ALA A 776 -22.62 -28.73 21.31
C ALA A 776 -21.46 -29.10 22.25
N GLU A 777 -20.24 -28.65 21.97
CA GLU A 777 -19.07 -28.80 22.87
C GLU A 777 -19.30 -28.07 24.20
N ILE A 778 -19.97 -26.91 24.18
CA ILE A 778 -20.39 -26.20 25.40
C ILE A 778 -21.36 -27.07 26.20
N ALA A 779 -22.38 -27.65 25.55
CA ALA A 779 -23.36 -28.51 26.23
C ALA A 779 -22.69 -29.74 26.90
N ASP A 780 -21.71 -30.34 26.22
CA ASP A 780 -20.91 -31.43 26.77
C ASP A 780 -20.10 -30.97 27.99
N HIS A 781 -19.42 -29.82 27.89
CA HIS A 781 -18.61 -29.26 28.97
C HIS A 781 -19.43 -28.96 30.23
N LEU A 782 -20.67 -28.48 30.06
CA LEU A 782 -21.59 -28.17 31.14
C LEU A 782 -22.29 -29.40 31.74
N GLY A 783 -22.07 -30.59 31.18
CA GLY A 783 -22.70 -31.83 31.62
C GLY A 783 -24.21 -31.87 31.33
N LEU A 784 -24.66 -31.19 30.28
CA LEU A 784 -26.07 -31.17 29.87
C LEU A 784 -26.44 -32.39 29.00
N SER A 785 -25.47 -32.91 28.24
CA SER A 785 -25.65 -34.02 27.31
C SER A 785 -25.30 -35.38 27.92
N ALA A 786 -25.75 -36.45 27.27
CA ALA A 786 -25.38 -37.82 27.55
C ALA A 786 -24.49 -38.39 26.44
N PRO A 787 -23.66 -39.42 26.73
CA PRO A 787 -22.91 -40.14 25.70
C PRO A 787 -23.83 -40.63 24.58
N GLY A 788 -23.50 -40.31 23.33
CA GLY A 788 -24.27 -40.70 22.15
C GLY A 788 -25.34 -39.70 21.68
N ASP A 789 -25.56 -38.59 22.37
CA ASP A 789 -26.45 -37.52 21.90
C ASP A 789 -25.98 -36.95 20.55
N ARG A 790 -26.93 -36.76 19.62
CA ARG A 790 -26.68 -36.04 18.37
C ARG A 790 -26.39 -34.56 18.67
N THR A 791 -25.55 -33.91 17.86
CA THR A 791 -25.22 -32.47 17.97
C THR A 791 -26.46 -31.59 18.10
N ALA A 792 -27.52 -31.88 17.34
CA ALA A 792 -28.80 -31.16 17.44
C ALA A 792 -29.42 -31.24 18.84
N ALA A 793 -29.46 -32.43 19.43
CA ALA A 793 -30.05 -32.65 20.75
C ALA A 793 -29.22 -31.96 21.85
N LYS A 794 -27.89 -31.89 21.68
CA LYS A 794 -27.01 -31.15 22.60
C LYS A 794 -27.32 -29.65 22.59
N ILE A 795 -27.59 -29.06 21.42
CA ILE A 795 -28.01 -27.66 21.28
C ILE A 795 -29.37 -27.44 21.93
N GLU A 796 -30.36 -28.31 21.68
CA GLU A 796 -31.67 -28.20 22.34
C GLU A 796 -31.57 -28.28 23.87
N LYS A 797 -30.68 -29.13 24.40
CA LYS A 797 -30.40 -29.20 25.85
C LYS A 797 -29.71 -27.94 26.38
N LEU A 798 -28.81 -27.33 25.60
CA LEU A 798 -28.22 -26.03 25.93
C LEU A 798 -29.29 -24.94 26.00
N LEU A 799 -30.17 -24.88 24.99
CA LEU A 799 -31.29 -23.94 24.93
C LEU A 799 -32.27 -24.16 26.08
N ALA A 800 -32.56 -25.42 26.43
CA ALA A 800 -33.42 -25.76 27.57
C ALA A 800 -32.81 -25.32 28.90
N TRP A 801 -31.49 -25.46 29.09
CA TRP A 801 -30.80 -24.92 30.27
C TRP A 801 -30.88 -23.39 30.32
N LEU A 802 -30.68 -22.71 29.18
CA LEU A 802 -30.80 -21.24 29.09
C LEU A 802 -32.22 -20.77 29.44
N GLU A 803 -33.26 -21.43 28.92
CA GLU A 803 -34.64 -21.08 29.28
C GLU A 803 -34.94 -21.37 30.76
N SER A 804 -34.46 -22.49 31.29
CA SER A 804 -34.63 -22.83 32.71
C SER A 804 -33.97 -21.83 33.65
N ILE A 805 -32.73 -21.41 33.35
CA ILE A 805 -32.03 -20.44 34.20
C ILE A 805 -32.63 -19.04 34.04
N LYS A 806 -33.09 -18.65 32.85
CA LYS A 806 -33.85 -17.41 32.64
C LYS A 806 -35.11 -17.37 33.50
N ASP A 807 -35.88 -18.47 33.55
CA ASP A 807 -37.08 -18.57 34.36
C ASP A 807 -36.79 -18.47 35.86
N GLU A 808 -35.78 -19.21 36.33
CA GLU A 808 -35.35 -19.20 37.72
C GLU A 808 -34.91 -17.80 38.20
N LEU A 809 -34.30 -17.02 37.30
CA LEU A 809 -33.84 -15.65 37.53
C LEU A 809 -34.92 -14.57 37.31
N GLY A 810 -36.14 -14.97 36.91
CA GLY A 810 -37.26 -14.05 36.69
C GLY A 810 -37.13 -13.19 35.43
N ILE A 811 -36.51 -13.72 34.38
CA ILE A 811 -36.39 -13.05 33.08
C ILE A 811 -37.66 -13.29 32.25
N PRO A 812 -38.26 -12.24 31.65
CA PRO A 812 -39.42 -12.40 30.76
C PRO A 812 -39.10 -13.27 29.52
N LYS A 813 -40.11 -13.88 28.92
CA LYS A 813 -39.92 -14.79 27.77
C LYS A 813 -39.66 -14.05 26.46
N SER A 814 -40.06 -12.79 26.37
CA SER A 814 -40.02 -12.01 25.13
C SER A 814 -39.79 -10.52 25.38
N ILE A 815 -39.40 -9.79 24.33
CA ILE A 815 -39.24 -8.32 24.39
C ILE A 815 -40.60 -7.65 24.68
N ARG A 816 -41.71 -8.23 24.21
CA ARG A 816 -43.06 -7.77 24.54
C ARG A 816 -43.37 -7.87 26.03
N GLU A 817 -43.02 -8.99 26.65
CA GLU A 817 -43.19 -9.20 28.11
C GLU A 817 -42.24 -8.33 28.93
N ALA A 818 -41.12 -7.88 28.35
CA ALA A 818 -40.21 -6.91 28.97
C ALA A 818 -40.73 -5.46 28.96
N GLY A 819 -41.93 -5.21 28.42
CA GLY A 819 -42.61 -3.91 28.49
C GLY A 819 -42.55 -3.07 27.21
N VAL A 820 -42.02 -3.61 26.10
CA VAL A 820 -41.98 -2.90 24.81
C VAL A 820 -43.30 -3.05 24.06
N GLN A 821 -43.83 -1.94 23.56
CA GLN A 821 -45.08 -1.91 22.81
C GLN A 821 -44.88 -2.33 21.35
N GLU A 822 -45.79 -3.16 20.83
CA GLU A 822 -45.69 -3.73 19.48
C GLU A 822 -45.64 -2.68 18.39
N ALA A 823 -46.48 -1.64 18.48
CA ALA A 823 -46.51 -0.57 17.48
C ALA A 823 -45.16 0.17 17.40
N ASP A 824 -44.53 0.43 18.54
CA ASP A 824 -43.24 1.12 18.61
C ASP A 824 -42.09 0.22 18.14
N PHE A 825 -42.13 -1.07 18.50
CA PHE A 825 -41.16 -2.06 18.04
C PHE A 825 -41.18 -2.23 16.51
N LEU A 826 -42.36 -2.45 15.93
CA LEU A 826 -42.51 -2.65 14.48
C LEU A 826 -42.14 -1.39 13.69
N ALA A 827 -42.30 -0.20 14.26
CA ALA A 827 -41.90 1.05 13.62
C ALA A 827 -40.37 1.21 13.51
N HIS A 828 -39.60 0.60 14.43
CA HIS A 828 -38.15 0.79 14.51
C HIS A 828 -37.32 -0.46 14.15
N VAL A 829 -37.93 -1.65 14.04
CA VAL A 829 -37.22 -2.93 13.83
C VAL A 829 -36.31 -2.92 12.60
N ASP A 830 -36.72 -2.26 11.51
CA ASP A 830 -35.91 -2.16 10.29
C ASP A 830 -34.62 -1.37 10.54
N LYS A 831 -34.74 -0.21 11.21
CA LYS A 831 -33.59 0.64 11.57
C LYS A 831 -32.66 -0.07 12.55
N LEU A 832 -33.23 -0.74 13.55
CA LEU A 832 -32.46 -1.53 14.53
C LEU A 832 -31.66 -2.64 13.87
N SER A 833 -32.23 -3.28 12.85
CA SER A 833 -31.58 -4.37 12.11
C SER A 833 -30.40 -3.86 11.28
N GLU A 834 -30.55 -2.71 10.62
CA GLU A 834 -29.46 -2.05 9.89
C GLU A 834 -28.34 -1.60 10.83
N ASP A 835 -28.68 -0.95 11.94
CA ASP A 835 -27.72 -0.46 12.91
C ASP A 835 -26.99 -1.59 13.65
N ALA A 836 -27.66 -2.72 13.88
CA ALA A 836 -27.03 -3.91 14.44
C ALA A 836 -26.05 -4.55 13.43
N PHE A 837 -26.40 -4.57 12.15
CA PHE A 837 -25.48 -5.02 11.11
C PHE A 837 -24.21 -4.15 11.05
N ASP A 838 -24.37 -2.84 11.20
CA ASP A 838 -23.30 -1.84 11.21
C ASP A 838 -22.54 -1.74 12.56
N ASP A 839 -22.86 -2.58 13.55
CA ASP A 839 -22.16 -2.61 14.83
C ASP A 839 -20.83 -3.39 14.75
N GLN A 840 -19.82 -2.93 15.49
CA GLN A 840 -18.49 -3.55 15.53
C GLN A 840 -18.50 -5.01 16.02
N CYS A 841 -19.46 -5.40 16.84
CA CYS A 841 -19.59 -6.79 17.32
C CYS A 841 -19.97 -7.76 16.20
N THR A 842 -20.76 -7.33 15.21
CA THR A 842 -21.25 -8.21 14.14
C THR A 842 -20.12 -8.84 13.32
N GLY A 843 -19.00 -8.13 13.15
CA GLY A 843 -17.87 -8.58 12.33
C GLY A 843 -17.17 -9.85 12.83
N ALA A 844 -17.38 -10.26 14.08
CA ALA A 844 -16.81 -11.50 14.64
C ALA A 844 -17.81 -12.66 14.71
N ASN A 845 -19.08 -12.44 14.37
CA ASN A 845 -20.09 -13.50 14.38
C ASN A 845 -19.80 -14.56 13.29
N PRO A 846 -19.94 -15.87 13.55
CA PRO A 846 -19.62 -16.93 12.58
C PRO A 846 -20.46 -16.89 11.29
N ARG A 847 -21.73 -16.52 11.42
CA ARG A 847 -22.63 -16.25 10.29
C ARG A 847 -22.67 -14.75 10.06
N TYR A 848 -22.11 -14.26 8.97
CA TYR A 848 -22.14 -12.83 8.67
C TYR A 848 -23.58 -12.45 8.28
N PRO A 849 -24.31 -11.70 9.11
CA PRO A 849 -25.75 -11.67 8.97
C PRO A 849 -26.23 -10.82 7.80
N LEU A 850 -27.38 -11.17 7.26
CA LEU A 850 -28.15 -10.24 6.42
C LEU A 850 -29.06 -9.40 7.31
N VAL A 851 -29.27 -8.12 6.95
CA VAL A 851 -30.21 -7.23 7.67
C VAL A 851 -31.61 -7.87 7.78
N SER A 852 -32.06 -8.55 6.73
CA SER A 852 -33.33 -9.29 6.73
C SER A 852 -33.41 -10.42 7.75
N GLU A 853 -32.28 -11.08 8.04
CA GLU A 853 -32.20 -12.17 9.01
C GLU A 853 -32.18 -11.63 10.44
N LEU A 854 -31.47 -10.52 10.68
CA LEU A 854 -31.50 -9.81 11.97
C LEU A 854 -32.90 -9.33 12.30
N ARG A 855 -33.60 -8.78 11.31
CA ARG A 855 -35.00 -8.37 11.44
C ARG A 855 -35.90 -9.53 11.86
N GLN A 856 -35.73 -10.70 11.26
CA GLN A 856 -36.49 -11.90 11.61
C GLN A 856 -36.17 -12.38 13.03
N LEU A 857 -34.89 -12.36 13.43
CA LEU A 857 -34.46 -12.70 14.78
C LEU A 857 -35.06 -11.76 15.84
N LEU A 858 -35.06 -10.46 15.56
CA LEU A 858 -35.67 -9.44 16.41
C LEU A 858 -37.17 -9.66 16.56
N LEU A 859 -37.89 -9.94 15.47
CA LEU A 859 -39.33 -10.25 15.51
C LEU A 859 -39.63 -11.53 16.29
N ALA A 860 -38.89 -12.61 16.03
CA ALA A 860 -39.07 -13.87 16.75
C ALA A 860 -38.86 -13.66 18.27
N SER A 861 -37.83 -12.90 18.65
CA SER A 861 -37.55 -12.58 20.05
C SER A 861 -38.58 -11.62 20.67
N PHE A 862 -39.23 -10.78 19.86
CA PHE A 862 -40.33 -9.92 20.31
C PHE A 862 -41.59 -10.71 20.65
N TYR A 863 -41.95 -11.68 19.83
CA TYR A 863 -43.14 -12.51 20.03
C TYR A 863 -42.90 -13.73 20.93
N GLY A 864 -41.65 -14.00 21.34
CA GLY A 864 -41.31 -15.20 22.12
C GLY A 864 -41.30 -16.49 21.29
N GLU A 865 -41.12 -16.36 19.98
CA GLU A 865 -41.09 -17.46 19.02
C GLU A 865 -39.65 -17.96 18.82
N ALA A 866 -39.52 -19.25 18.51
CA ALA A 866 -38.23 -19.82 18.14
C ALA A 866 -37.88 -19.44 16.70
N PHE A 867 -36.69 -18.88 16.48
CA PHE A 867 -36.19 -18.62 15.14
C PHE A 867 -36.11 -19.93 14.34
N ALA A 868 -36.80 -19.95 13.20
CA ALA A 868 -36.73 -21.00 12.20
C ALA A 868 -36.33 -20.36 10.87
N GLU A 869 -35.28 -20.90 10.25
CA GLU A 869 -34.84 -20.45 8.94
C GLU A 869 -35.87 -20.84 7.88
N GLN A 870 -36.24 -19.88 7.01
CA GLN A 870 -37.24 -20.06 5.96
C GLN A 870 -36.70 -20.83 4.76
#